data_AF-A0A3M7ME60-F1
#
_entry.id   AF-A0A3M7ME60-F1
#
_cell.length_a   1.000
_cell.length_b   1.000
_cell.length_c   1.000
_cell.angle_alpha   90.00
_cell.angle_beta   90.00
_cell.angle_gamma   90.00
#
_symmetry.space_group_name_H-M   'P 1'
#
loop_
_entity.id
_entity.type
_entity.pdbx_description
1 polymer ?
#
loop_
_entity_poly.entity_id
_entity_poly.type
_entity_poly.pdbx_seq_one_letter_code
_entity_poly.pdbx_strand_id
1 'polypeptide(L)'
;MGRISTLNGANASVHYGNEFDGSHSPKENLCESAKSLVQRALGCLDPKYGFSTASCQIYDTAWVSMISKETVEQKEWLFPECFHYLLRTQRGDGSWGIDSISQTTGILDTAAALLALQKHAADPLQIQDYSHQELAERIDRASKSLARQLATWNDMETTNHIGVELIVPALLQYLKEEDAALQFAFPGQSVLADMSAAKLARFRTEMLYEARISPASYSMEAFIGKVDFDRVALQLRNGSMWTSPSSTAAYLMYTTTWDTEAEDWLRHLIQAGQGHGDGSVPGTFPTHQFELNWVIATLLQSGFSLSDFDSHDLDKLARIVRAGFVSDGGGTVDVDDTAKGLIALKLLGKQEDITPDIMISLFEKNDAFGTMAAERDRSISSNCHVLLALLAWSDYPQYGPQIHKAAKFVCESWWNCSGRYKDKWVKSFSLLLSDVDAGLASELLGQDLSIRTSIATFQACFRTLLEQHRNGSWEDSPEQTAYAVLILREARCLSFFAEFADRLQYAIDAGVDYLKRHNTAPLIPYWTSKTRYSVKFVAEAYILSAKRASLPSPSAGTVGHTLNHSAQISKTQKFFPLMKLTAHFSSMPDWKLQAALTESALFLPLLRTRRLEVFPRDKLRVSKDAYFDMLPFLWVGCAYRLGLNVPTTFIWDMLFMTLINIQVDEFMEDVATRMFENDTDTLHRLIDQATNEALEKGYADFPTQAWDTCERAQDGEVYIPIVKFAHYILAHPPILLASPHDRRGLIYEFRQFLHTQTQQMSDNAAFRAQQVSQAAQIFSTSTSYFNWVRTTASDHVSTPLNVFWVRCWTSGVLHHGAEAFPTPVQDYLASALARHLATTNRMYNDLSSMARDTAEGNLNSVHFVEFNKTPSASVASQRAALASLAAYEHGCVENTLDRLEREILAGTSSGKRRGAVEVDNLAPMKLLCNVSHLWDQLYLVKDHSSTMQSDGSRG
;
A
#
# COMPACT_ATOMS: atom_id res chain seq x y z
N MET A 1 -78.81 24.30 -11.22
CA MET A 1 -77.76 24.13 -12.26
C MET A 1 -76.74 23.14 -11.72
N GLY A 2 -76.57 21.88 -12.11
CA GLY A 2 -77.30 20.87 -12.90
C GLY A 2 -76.53 19.55 -12.62
N ARG A 3 -77.11 18.59 -11.88
CA ARG A 3 -77.60 17.26 -12.32
C ARG A 3 -76.62 16.42 -13.17
N ILE A 4 -76.41 15.10 -13.04
CA ILE A 4 -76.78 13.97 -12.16
C ILE A 4 -76.12 12.70 -12.79
N SER A 5 -75.89 11.62 -12.01
CA SER A 5 -75.76 10.17 -12.39
C SER A 5 -74.46 9.69 -13.10
N THR A 6 -73.93 8.46 -12.99
CA THR A 6 -74.14 7.22 -12.19
C THR A 6 -73.03 6.20 -12.58
N LEU A 7 -72.80 5.20 -11.71
CA LEU A 7 -72.39 3.79 -11.98
C LEU A 7 -70.89 3.38 -12.10
N ASN A 8 -70.42 2.75 -11.01
CA ASN A 8 -69.87 1.37 -10.85
C ASN A 8 -68.69 0.80 -11.67
N GLY A 9 -67.74 0.20 -10.90
CA GLY A 9 -66.90 -0.96 -11.27
C GLY A 9 -65.49 -0.89 -10.65
N ALA A 10 -65.26 -1.23 -9.37
CA ALA A 10 -64.86 -2.56 -8.84
C ALA A 10 -63.55 -3.08 -9.47
N ASN A 11 -62.42 -3.34 -8.78
CA ASN A 11 -62.11 -4.13 -7.58
C ASN A 11 -60.61 -3.91 -7.24
N ALA A 12 -60.03 -4.14 -6.07
CA ALA A 12 -60.47 -4.39 -4.71
C ALA A 12 -59.20 -4.19 -3.85
N SER A 13 -59.20 -3.20 -2.97
CA SER A 13 -58.24 -3.03 -1.90
C SER A 13 -58.96 -3.27 -0.58
N VAL A 14 -58.48 -4.23 0.22
CA VAL A 14 -58.95 -4.40 1.60
C VAL A 14 -57.72 -4.62 2.48
N HIS A 15 -57.40 -3.59 3.26
CA HIS A 15 -56.66 -3.69 4.50
C HIS A 15 -57.53 -4.38 5.56
N TYR A 16 -56.93 -5.21 6.43
CA TYR A 16 -56.68 -4.89 7.85
C TYR A 16 -56.24 -6.15 8.61
N GLY A 17 -55.27 -5.99 9.53
CA GLY A 17 -55.06 -6.94 10.63
C GLY A 17 -53.60 -7.18 10.99
N ASN A 18 -53.07 -6.35 11.89
CA ASN A 18 -51.85 -6.65 12.64
C ASN A 18 -52.12 -7.81 13.61
N GLU A 19 -51.49 -8.96 13.37
CA GLU A 19 -50.99 -9.83 14.43
C GLU A 19 -49.50 -10.04 14.17
N PHE A 20 -48.68 -9.48 15.05
CA PHE A 20 -47.25 -9.72 15.11
C PHE A 20 -47.03 -11.17 15.54
N ASP A 21 -47.01 -12.09 14.58
CA ASP A 21 -46.35 -13.38 14.78
C ASP A 21 -44.86 -13.18 14.48
N GLY A 22 -44.07 -13.14 15.56
CA GLY A 22 -42.62 -13.21 15.49
C GLY A 22 -42.20 -14.61 15.08
N SER A 23 -42.40 -14.97 13.80
CA SER A 23 -41.97 -16.26 13.25
C SER A 23 -40.75 -16.06 12.35
N HIS A 24 -39.59 -16.34 12.93
CA HIS A 24 -38.36 -16.82 12.29
C HIS A 24 -38.28 -16.72 10.76
N SER A 25 -37.45 -15.81 10.26
CA SER A 25 -36.77 -16.10 8.99
C SER A 25 -36.06 -17.45 9.15
N PRO A 26 -36.21 -18.41 8.21
CA PRO A 26 -35.54 -19.69 8.33
C PRO A 26 -34.04 -19.41 8.45
N LYS A 27 -33.41 -19.90 9.54
CA LYS A 27 -31.97 -19.79 9.73
C LYS A 27 -31.28 -20.30 8.47
N GLU A 28 -30.60 -19.41 7.75
CA GLU A 28 -29.83 -19.75 6.55
C GLU A 28 -28.87 -20.89 6.91
N ASN A 29 -29.08 -22.08 6.34
CA ASN A 29 -28.18 -23.21 6.54
C ASN A 29 -26.97 -23.00 5.62
N LEU A 30 -25.89 -22.43 6.18
CA LEU A 30 -24.67 -22.11 5.44
C LEU A 30 -24.06 -23.35 4.75
N CYS A 31 -24.16 -24.54 5.34
CA CYS A 31 -23.65 -25.77 4.73
C CYS A 31 -24.44 -26.12 3.46
N GLU A 32 -25.77 -26.01 3.48
CA GLU A 32 -26.61 -26.22 2.29
C GLU A 32 -26.36 -25.16 1.22
N SER A 33 -26.15 -23.89 1.59
CA SER A 33 -25.77 -22.84 0.63
C SER A 33 -24.42 -23.12 -0.04
N ALA A 34 -23.41 -23.55 0.73
CA ALA A 34 -22.10 -23.92 0.22
C ALA A 34 -22.17 -25.15 -0.70
N LYS A 35 -22.95 -26.16 -0.32
CA LYS A 35 -23.22 -27.33 -1.16
C LYS A 35 -23.91 -26.96 -2.47
N SER A 36 -24.94 -26.12 -2.39
CA SER A 36 -25.67 -25.60 -3.57
C SER A 36 -24.75 -24.81 -4.50
N LEU A 37 -23.81 -24.03 -3.98
CA LEU A 37 -22.82 -23.31 -4.79
C LEU A 37 -21.95 -24.28 -5.62
N VAL A 38 -21.39 -25.31 -4.98
CA VAL A 38 -20.59 -26.33 -5.69
C VAL A 38 -21.42 -27.06 -6.75
N GLN A 39 -22.66 -27.42 -6.42
CA GLN A 39 -23.58 -28.08 -7.34
C GLN A 39 -23.93 -27.21 -8.56
N ARG A 40 -24.22 -25.93 -8.35
CA ARG A 40 -24.47 -24.98 -9.44
C ARG A 40 -23.23 -24.81 -10.33
N ALA A 41 -22.05 -24.67 -9.74
CA ALA A 41 -20.80 -24.56 -10.50
C ALA A 41 -20.56 -25.80 -11.38
N LEU A 42 -20.74 -27.01 -10.84
CA LEU A 42 -20.60 -28.26 -11.59
C LEU A 42 -21.72 -28.49 -12.61
N GLY A 43 -22.89 -27.91 -12.39
CA GLY A 43 -24.05 -27.96 -13.29
C GLY A 43 -23.92 -27.03 -14.49
N CYS A 44 -23.17 -25.93 -14.37
CA CYS A 44 -22.89 -25.01 -15.48
C CYS A 44 -21.82 -25.54 -16.45
N LEU A 45 -21.05 -26.57 -16.07
CA LEU A 45 -19.90 -27.02 -16.82
C LEU A 45 -20.28 -27.68 -18.16
N ASP A 46 -19.95 -27.02 -19.27
CA ASP A 46 -19.91 -27.67 -20.58
C ASP A 46 -18.65 -28.54 -20.72
N PRO A 47 -18.74 -29.81 -21.15
CA PRO A 47 -17.58 -30.69 -21.27
C PRO A 47 -16.52 -30.24 -22.28
N LYS A 48 -16.91 -29.48 -23.33
CA LYS A 48 -15.99 -28.94 -24.35
C LYS A 48 -15.54 -27.54 -23.99
N TYR A 49 -16.48 -26.66 -23.68
CA TYR A 49 -16.25 -25.22 -23.57
C TYR A 49 -16.13 -24.71 -22.13
N GLY A 50 -16.40 -25.53 -21.12
CA GLY A 50 -16.36 -25.12 -19.71
C GLY A 50 -17.51 -24.18 -19.33
N PHE A 51 -17.28 -23.31 -18.34
CA PHE A 51 -18.23 -22.25 -17.97
C PHE A 51 -17.48 -20.98 -17.53
N SER A 52 -18.20 -19.87 -17.44
CA SER A 52 -17.73 -18.64 -16.80
C SER A 52 -18.88 -17.89 -16.13
N THR A 53 -18.64 -17.42 -14.91
CA THR A 53 -19.49 -16.44 -14.23
C THR A 53 -18.86 -15.05 -14.14
N ALA A 54 -17.85 -14.79 -14.98
CA ALA A 54 -17.30 -13.46 -15.17
C ALA A 54 -18.32 -12.52 -15.82
N SER A 55 -18.49 -11.32 -15.26
CA SER A 55 -19.38 -10.31 -15.85
C SER A 55 -18.91 -9.85 -17.23
N CYS A 56 -19.85 -9.44 -18.08
CA CYS A 56 -19.55 -8.96 -19.43
C CYS A 56 -18.71 -7.68 -19.44
N GLN A 57 -17.88 -7.52 -20.47
CA GLN A 57 -16.94 -6.41 -20.66
C GLN A 57 -17.22 -5.72 -22.00
N ILE A 58 -17.28 -4.39 -22.00
CA ILE A 58 -17.56 -3.61 -23.21
C ILE A 58 -16.44 -3.77 -24.22
N TYR A 59 -15.19 -3.68 -23.76
CA TYR A 59 -14.00 -3.86 -24.58
C TYR A 59 -14.10 -5.08 -25.52
N ASP A 60 -14.30 -6.27 -24.96
CA ASP A 60 -14.40 -7.51 -25.73
C ASP A 60 -15.67 -7.57 -26.58
N THR A 61 -16.80 -7.07 -26.07
CA THR A 61 -18.05 -6.97 -26.84
C THR A 61 -17.87 -6.14 -28.10
N ALA A 62 -17.10 -5.05 -28.03
CA ALA A 62 -16.82 -4.22 -29.19
C ALA A 62 -15.99 -4.94 -30.24
N TRP A 63 -14.96 -5.68 -29.83
CA TRP A 63 -14.16 -6.48 -30.76
C TRP A 63 -14.96 -7.58 -31.46
N VAL A 64 -15.81 -8.30 -30.73
CA VAL A 64 -16.68 -9.34 -31.31
C VAL A 64 -17.68 -8.73 -32.31
N SER A 65 -18.17 -7.52 -32.06
CA SER A 65 -19.10 -6.83 -32.96
C SER A 65 -18.51 -6.46 -34.32
N MET A 66 -17.18 -6.44 -34.45
CA MET A 66 -16.48 -6.05 -35.68
C MET A 66 -16.15 -7.23 -36.60
N ILE A 67 -16.59 -8.45 -36.26
CA ILE A 67 -16.34 -9.63 -37.10
C ILE A 67 -17.32 -9.61 -38.27
N SER A 68 -16.80 -9.55 -39.50
CA SER A 68 -17.58 -9.75 -40.72
C SER A 68 -17.19 -11.06 -41.39
N LYS A 69 -18.16 -11.72 -42.01
CA LYS A 69 -17.99 -12.99 -42.73
C LYS A 69 -18.46 -12.83 -44.17
N GLU A 70 -17.63 -13.25 -45.12
CA GLU A 70 -18.04 -13.39 -46.51
C GLU A 70 -18.72 -14.76 -46.69
N THR A 71 -20.01 -14.75 -47.03
CA THR A 71 -20.74 -15.94 -47.47
C THR A 71 -20.79 -15.99 -49.00
N VAL A 72 -21.29 -17.10 -49.56
CA VAL A 72 -21.47 -17.24 -51.01
C VAL A 72 -22.39 -16.16 -51.59
N GLU A 73 -23.29 -15.61 -50.77
CA GLU A 73 -24.34 -14.68 -51.21
C GLU A 73 -24.02 -13.22 -50.85
N GLN A 74 -23.40 -12.94 -49.69
CA GLN A 74 -23.09 -11.58 -49.23
C GLN A 74 -22.07 -11.55 -48.07
N LYS A 75 -21.47 -10.36 -47.86
CA LYS A 75 -20.72 -10.02 -46.64
C LYS A 75 -21.69 -9.56 -45.56
N GLU A 76 -21.54 -10.07 -44.34
CA GLU A 76 -22.41 -9.70 -43.20
C GLU A 76 -21.61 -9.60 -41.90
N TRP A 77 -22.06 -8.77 -40.95
CA TRP A 77 -21.57 -8.81 -39.57
C TRP A 77 -21.99 -10.12 -38.90
N LEU A 78 -21.06 -10.86 -38.32
CA LEU A 78 -21.34 -12.20 -37.80
C LEU A 78 -22.17 -12.19 -36.51
N PHE A 79 -22.00 -11.15 -35.70
CA PHE A 79 -22.63 -10.98 -34.38
C PHE A 79 -23.26 -9.58 -34.24
N PRO A 80 -24.32 -9.26 -35.02
CA PRO A 80 -24.97 -7.96 -34.96
C PRO A 80 -25.52 -7.63 -33.56
N GLU A 81 -25.91 -8.63 -32.76
CA GLU A 81 -26.35 -8.48 -31.39
C GLU A 81 -25.33 -7.78 -30.48
N CYS A 82 -24.03 -8.01 -30.69
CA CYS A 82 -22.96 -7.36 -29.96
C CYS A 82 -22.93 -5.85 -30.25
N PHE A 83 -23.13 -5.47 -31.52
CA PHE A 83 -23.20 -4.07 -31.92
C PHE A 83 -24.43 -3.36 -31.33
N HIS A 84 -25.59 -4.02 -31.37
CA HIS A 84 -26.80 -3.50 -30.73
C HIS A 84 -26.62 -3.33 -29.22
N TYR A 85 -25.91 -4.25 -28.56
CA TYR A 85 -25.59 -4.10 -27.13
C TYR A 85 -24.76 -2.84 -26.86
N LEU A 86 -23.73 -2.55 -27.68
CA LEU A 86 -22.96 -1.31 -27.56
C LEU A 86 -23.87 -0.08 -27.69
N LEU A 87 -24.72 -0.02 -28.72
CA LEU A 87 -25.60 1.13 -28.93
C LEU A 87 -26.59 1.35 -27.78
N ARG A 88 -27.11 0.27 -27.19
CA ARG A 88 -28.01 0.34 -26.02
C ARG A 88 -27.30 0.78 -24.74
N THR A 89 -26.00 0.51 -24.61
CA THR A 89 -25.23 0.75 -23.38
C THR A 89 -24.38 2.03 -23.40
N GLN A 90 -24.31 2.72 -24.55
CA GLN A 90 -23.65 4.02 -24.63
C GLN A 90 -24.31 5.03 -23.68
N ARG A 91 -23.50 5.68 -22.84
CA ARG A 91 -23.94 6.68 -21.87
C ARG A 91 -24.20 8.03 -22.54
N GLY A 92 -24.94 8.90 -21.86
CA GLY A 92 -25.27 10.25 -22.35
C GLY A 92 -24.05 11.14 -22.61
N ASP A 93 -22.91 10.87 -21.95
CA ASP A 93 -21.65 11.59 -22.18
C ASP A 93 -20.82 11.02 -23.35
N GLY A 94 -21.32 9.98 -24.02
CA GLY A 94 -20.67 9.29 -25.13
C GLY A 94 -19.77 8.11 -24.75
N SER A 95 -19.44 7.94 -23.47
CA SER A 95 -18.62 6.80 -23.00
C SER A 95 -19.43 5.51 -22.88
N TRP A 96 -18.72 4.41 -22.65
CA TRP A 96 -19.30 3.14 -22.19
C TRP A 96 -19.06 2.85 -20.71
N GLY A 97 -18.69 3.90 -19.97
CA GLY A 97 -18.38 3.80 -18.56
C GLY A 97 -17.21 4.71 -18.22
N ILE A 98 -17.37 5.46 -17.13
CA ILE A 98 -16.26 5.99 -16.36
C ILE A 98 -16.23 5.12 -15.13
N ASP A 99 -15.25 4.24 -15.03
CA ASP A 99 -15.08 3.40 -13.84
C ASP A 99 -14.52 4.28 -12.71
N SER A 100 -15.17 4.24 -11.54
CA SER A 100 -14.81 5.10 -10.40
C SER A 100 -13.50 4.70 -9.73
N ILE A 101 -12.95 3.53 -10.08
CA ILE A 101 -11.75 2.93 -9.49
C ILE A 101 -10.57 3.00 -10.48
N SER A 102 -10.80 2.83 -11.79
CA SER A 102 -9.75 2.86 -12.81
C SER A 102 -10.18 3.64 -14.07
N GLN A 103 -9.47 4.73 -14.36
CA GLN A 103 -9.73 5.50 -15.58
C GLN A 103 -9.32 4.71 -16.84
N THR A 104 -8.28 3.90 -16.73
CA THR A 104 -7.82 3.02 -17.81
C THR A 104 -8.94 2.14 -18.37
N THR A 105 -9.82 1.61 -17.51
CA THR A 105 -10.99 0.81 -17.94
C THR A 105 -11.93 1.61 -18.85
N GLY A 106 -12.30 2.83 -18.44
CA GLY A 106 -13.18 3.68 -19.25
C GLY A 106 -12.56 4.04 -20.60
N ILE A 107 -11.26 4.28 -20.64
CA ILE A 107 -10.50 4.60 -21.87
C ILE A 107 -10.54 3.41 -22.82
N LEU A 108 -10.23 2.21 -22.34
CA LEU A 108 -10.25 0.99 -23.16
C LEU A 108 -11.64 0.69 -23.71
N ASP A 109 -12.67 0.69 -22.85
CA ASP A 109 -14.06 0.43 -23.25
C ASP A 109 -14.54 1.47 -24.27
N THR A 110 -14.27 2.75 -24.03
CA THR A 110 -14.71 3.84 -24.93
C THR A 110 -13.95 3.82 -26.25
N ALA A 111 -12.64 3.56 -26.25
CA ALA A 111 -11.84 3.49 -27.48
C ALA A 111 -12.25 2.31 -28.37
N ALA A 112 -12.43 1.13 -27.79
CA ALA A 112 -12.85 -0.06 -28.54
C ALA A 112 -14.27 0.09 -29.11
N ALA A 113 -15.22 0.61 -28.31
CA ALA A 113 -16.58 0.86 -28.78
C ALA A 113 -16.65 1.95 -29.85
N LEU A 114 -15.84 3.02 -29.74
CA LEU A 114 -15.71 4.04 -30.79
C LEU A 114 -15.18 3.45 -32.10
N LEU A 115 -14.19 2.54 -32.02
CA LEU A 115 -13.66 1.85 -33.19
C LEU A 115 -14.73 0.98 -33.86
N ALA A 116 -15.52 0.26 -33.07
CA ALA A 116 -16.66 -0.52 -33.59
C ALA A 116 -17.71 0.37 -34.26
N LEU A 117 -18.08 1.52 -33.66
CA LEU A 117 -18.99 2.47 -34.29
C LEU A 117 -18.47 2.98 -35.65
N GLN A 118 -17.16 3.30 -35.75
CA GLN A 118 -16.55 3.75 -37.00
C GLN A 118 -16.67 2.68 -38.10
N LYS A 119 -16.32 1.43 -37.79
CA LYS A 119 -16.42 0.32 -38.75
C LYS A 119 -17.84 0.06 -39.24
N HIS A 120 -18.81 0.05 -38.33
CA HIS A 120 -20.23 -0.13 -38.68
C HIS A 120 -20.81 1.07 -39.44
N ALA A 121 -20.35 2.30 -39.16
CA ALA A 121 -20.77 3.47 -39.92
C ALA A 121 -20.20 3.48 -41.35
N ALA A 122 -18.97 2.97 -41.52
CA ALA A 122 -18.32 2.84 -42.82
C ALA A 122 -18.91 1.70 -43.66
N ASP A 123 -19.29 0.58 -43.04
CA ASP A 123 -19.88 -0.58 -43.69
C ASP A 123 -21.14 -1.06 -42.94
N PRO A 124 -22.32 -0.44 -43.17
CA PRO A 124 -23.53 -0.77 -42.41
C PRO A 124 -24.03 -2.21 -42.58
N LEU A 125 -23.77 -2.83 -43.73
CA LEU A 125 -24.23 -4.18 -44.09
C LEU A 125 -25.71 -4.40 -43.74
N GLN A 126 -26.02 -5.42 -42.94
CA GLN A 126 -27.39 -5.77 -42.55
C GLN A 126 -27.99 -4.86 -41.45
N ILE A 127 -27.23 -3.92 -40.89
CA ILE A 127 -27.71 -3.03 -39.82
C ILE A 127 -28.48 -1.87 -40.43
N GLN A 128 -29.81 -1.91 -40.34
CA GLN A 128 -30.72 -0.89 -40.90
C GLN A 128 -31.56 -0.17 -39.81
N ASP A 129 -31.38 -0.55 -38.55
CA ASP A 129 -32.16 -0.02 -37.42
C ASP A 129 -31.78 1.42 -37.02
N TYR A 130 -30.64 1.92 -37.49
CA TYR A 130 -30.09 3.23 -37.11
C TYR A 130 -29.75 4.06 -38.35
N SER A 131 -30.09 5.35 -38.30
CA SER A 131 -29.73 6.27 -39.38
C SER A 131 -28.23 6.62 -39.34
N HIS A 132 -27.66 6.96 -40.51
CA HIS A 132 -26.29 7.49 -40.59
C HIS A 132 -26.06 8.70 -39.66
N GLN A 133 -27.07 9.57 -39.53
CA GLN A 133 -26.98 10.73 -38.64
C GLN A 133 -26.90 10.30 -37.17
N GLU A 134 -27.70 9.32 -36.75
CA GLU A 134 -27.66 8.83 -35.37
C GLU A 134 -26.28 8.23 -35.03
N LEU A 135 -25.72 7.41 -35.92
CA LEU A 135 -24.38 6.85 -35.73
C LEU A 135 -23.31 7.95 -35.68
N ALA A 136 -23.38 8.95 -36.57
CA ALA A 136 -22.46 10.08 -36.57
C ALA A 136 -22.51 10.88 -35.25
N GLU A 137 -23.71 11.13 -34.70
CA GLU A 137 -23.86 11.81 -33.41
C GLU A 137 -23.30 10.99 -32.25
N ARG A 138 -23.45 9.66 -32.29
CA ARG A 138 -22.89 8.74 -31.27
C ARG A 138 -21.37 8.69 -31.33
N ILE A 139 -20.80 8.68 -32.54
CA ILE A 139 -19.35 8.75 -32.79
C ILE A 139 -18.78 10.07 -32.27
N ASP A 140 -19.41 11.21 -32.57
CA ASP A 140 -18.97 12.54 -32.10
C ASP A 140 -18.94 12.61 -30.57
N ARG A 141 -19.99 12.13 -29.89
CA ARG A 141 -20.02 12.09 -28.42
C ARG A 141 -18.95 11.17 -27.85
N ALA A 142 -18.76 9.97 -28.42
CA ALA A 142 -17.74 9.03 -27.97
C ALA A 142 -16.32 9.57 -28.14
N SER A 143 -16.02 10.21 -29.27
CA SER A 143 -14.75 10.90 -29.54
C SER A 143 -14.46 11.99 -28.50
N LYS A 144 -15.45 12.87 -28.23
CA LYS A 144 -15.34 13.91 -27.19
C LYS A 144 -15.18 13.33 -25.79
N SER A 145 -15.78 12.16 -25.52
CA SER A 145 -15.61 11.47 -24.24
C SER A 145 -14.19 10.91 -24.09
N LEU A 146 -13.70 10.19 -25.10
CA LEU A 146 -12.35 9.62 -25.08
C LEU A 146 -11.28 10.71 -24.92
N ALA A 147 -11.42 11.84 -25.63
CA ALA A 147 -10.51 12.98 -25.48
C ALA A 147 -10.46 13.51 -24.03
N ARG A 148 -11.62 13.62 -23.36
CA ARG A 148 -11.69 14.06 -21.95
C ARG A 148 -11.07 13.07 -20.99
N GLN A 149 -11.28 11.76 -21.22
CA GLN A 149 -10.71 10.71 -20.39
C GLN A 149 -9.18 10.69 -20.54
N LEU A 150 -8.65 10.70 -21.76
CA LEU A 150 -7.21 10.76 -22.03
C LEU A 150 -6.55 12.01 -21.41
N ALA A 151 -7.22 13.17 -21.46
CA ALA A 151 -6.72 14.41 -20.88
C ALA A 151 -6.57 14.36 -19.35
N THR A 152 -7.25 13.45 -18.66
CA THR A 152 -7.27 13.32 -17.19
C THR A 152 -6.71 12.00 -16.67
N TRP A 153 -6.18 11.17 -17.58
CA TRP A 153 -5.69 9.81 -17.29
C TRP A 153 -4.52 9.84 -16.31
N ASN A 154 -4.78 9.38 -15.08
CA ASN A 154 -3.82 9.47 -13.96
C ASN A 154 -3.49 8.14 -13.27
N ASP A 155 -4.08 7.02 -13.70
CA ASP A 155 -3.79 5.69 -13.15
C ASP A 155 -2.88 4.83 -14.06
N MET A 156 -2.41 5.38 -15.19
CA MET A 156 -1.63 4.69 -16.23
C MET A 156 -0.47 3.86 -15.68
N GLU A 157 0.42 4.45 -14.87
CA GLU A 157 1.62 3.77 -14.37
C GLU A 157 1.32 2.78 -13.24
N THR A 158 0.22 3.02 -12.51
CA THR A 158 -0.19 2.19 -11.36
C THR A 158 -1.15 1.08 -11.75
N THR A 159 -1.55 1.02 -13.01
CA THR A 159 -2.58 0.11 -13.46
C THR A 159 -2.05 -1.31 -13.65
N ASN A 160 -2.89 -2.30 -13.38
CA ASN A 160 -2.59 -3.72 -13.56
C ASN A 160 -3.38 -4.35 -14.72
N HIS A 161 -3.95 -3.55 -15.64
CA HIS A 161 -4.66 -4.06 -16.80
C HIS A 161 -3.73 -4.78 -17.78
N ILE A 162 -4.12 -5.97 -18.20
CA ILE A 162 -3.33 -6.86 -19.04
C ILE A 162 -3.09 -6.21 -20.41
N GLY A 163 -1.82 -6.01 -20.75
CA GLY A 163 -1.41 -5.58 -22.09
C GLY A 163 -1.68 -4.11 -22.40
N VAL A 164 -2.02 -3.28 -21.41
CA VAL A 164 -2.33 -1.85 -21.60
C VAL A 164 -1.23 -1.11 -22.38
N GLU A 165 0.04 -1.45 -22.15
CA GLU A 165 1.20 -0.82 -22.81
C GLU A 165 1.28 -1.11 -24.32
N LEU A 166 0.54 -2.11 -24.80
CA LEU A 166 0.48 -2.51 -26.21
C LEU A 166 -0.88 -2.21 -26.83
N ILE A 167 -1.96 -2.43 -26.07
CA ILE A 167 -3.35 -2.27 -26.52
C ILE A 167 -3.71 -0.81 -26.76
N VAL A 168 -3.43 0.09 -25.81
CA VAL A 168 -3.86 1.50 -25.95
C VAL A 168 -3.17 2.18 -27.13
N PRO A 169 -1.84 2.07 -27.33
CA PRO A 169 -1.20 2.61 -28.53
C PRO A 169 -1.78 2.06 -29.83
N ALA A 170 -2.10 0.75 -29.87
CA ALA A 170 -2.69 0.12 -31.04
C ALA A 170 -4.10 0.66 -31.34
N LEU A 171 -4.98 0.74 -30.34
CA LEU A 171 -6.34 1.29 -30.50
C LEU A 171 -6.32 2.75 -30.99
N LEU A 172 -5.47 3.60 -30.41
CA LEU A 172 -5.37 5.00 -30.83
C LEU A 172 -4.88 5.11 -32.28
N GLN A 173 -4.00 4.21 -32.71
CA GLN A 173 -3.56 4.13 -34.09
C GLN A 173 -4.70 3.66 -35.02
N TYR A 174 -5.46 2.63 -34.65
CA TYR A 174 -6.59 2.14 -35.44
C TYR A 174 -7.69 3.19 -35.59
N LEU A 175 -8.01 3.93 -34.53
CA LEU A 175 -8.97 5.03 -34.60
C LEU A 175 -8.55 6.11 -35.59
N LYS A 176 -7.26 6.47 -35.59
CA LYS A 176 -6.69 7.44 -36.54
C LYS A 176 -6.71 6.94 -37.99
N GLU A 177 -6.56 5.63 -38.20
CA GLU A 177 -6.62 4.99 -39.52
C GLU A 177 -8.05 4.97 -40.08
N GLU A 178 -9.07 4.77 -39.24
CA GLU A 178 -10.48 4.86 -39.63
C GLU A 178 -10.93 6.30 -39.90
N ASP A 179 -10.49 7.26 -39.08
CA ASP A 179 -10.79 8.69 -39.26
C ASP A 179 -9.60 9.55 -38.78
N ALA A 180 -8.99 10.28 -39.72
CA ALA A 180 -7.85 11.16 -39.45
C ALA A 180 -8.15 12.27 -38.41
N ALA A 181 -9.43 12.60 -38.16
CA ALA A 181 -9.83 13.53 -37.12
C ALA A 181 -9.73 12.91 -35.70
N LEU A 182 -9.67 11.59 -35.56
CA LEU A 182 -9.52 10.87 -34.29
C LEU A 182 -8.05 10.76 -33.84
N GLN A 183 -7.37 11.90 -33.85
CA GLN A 183 -6.02 12.02 -33.29
C GLN A 183 -6.08 12.74 -31.94
N PHE A 184 -5.62 12.05 -30.88
CA PHE A 184 -5.67 12.57 -29.52
C PHE A 184 -4.29 13.01 -29.05
N ALA A 185 -4.19 14.23 -28.51
CA ALA A 185 -3.04 14.73 -27.77
C ALA A 185 -3.38 14.80 -26.28
N PHE A 186 -2.54 14.25 -25.42
CA PHE A 186 -2.79 14.19 -23.98
C PHE A 186 -1.48 14.17 -23.17
N PRO A 187 -1.48 14.59 -21.89
CA PRO A 187 -0.26 14.74 -21.08
C PRO A 187 0.58 13.47 -20.94
N GLY A 188 -0.06 12.29 -20.85
CA GLY A 188 0.61 11.00 -20.62
C GLY A 188 1.22 10.32 -21.85
N GLN A 189 1.31 10.98 -23.00
CA GLN A 189 1.76 10.34 -24.25
C GLN A 189 3.19 9.78 -24.18
N SER A 190 4.14 10.53 -23.61
CA SER A 190 5.53 10.07 -23.50
C SER A 190 5.65 8.87 -22.57
N VAL A 191 4.94 8.91 -21.43
CA VAL A 191 4.91 7.82 -20.45
C VAL A 191 4.37 6.54 -21.08
N LEU A 192 3.26 6.62 -21.82
CA LEU A 192 2.71 5.47 -22.54
C LEU A 192 3.68 4.91 -23.58
N ALA A 193 4.41 5.77 -24.28
CA ALA A 193 5.42 5.35 -25.26
C ALA A 193 6.60 4.64 -24.59
N ASP A 194 7.09 5.15 -23.46
CA ASP A 194 8.17 4.53 -22.68
C ASP A 194 7.75 3.17 -22.12
N MET A 195 6.53 3.07 -21.58
CA MET A 195 5.90 1.82 -21.14
C MET A 195 5.84 0.78 -22.28
N SER A 196 5.41 1.20 -23.46
CA SER A 196 5.34 0.35 -24.66
C SER A 196 6.73 -0.12 -25.11
N ALA A 197 7.70 0.80 -25.17
CA ALA A 197 9.07 0.50 -25.56
C ALA A 197 9.73 -0.48 -24.58
N ALA A 198 9.55 -0.29 -23.27
CA ALA A 198 10.06 -1.19 -22.24
C ALA A 198 9.47 -2.61 -22.36
N LYS A 199 8.19 -2.73 -22.74
CA LYS A 199 7.54 -4.02 -22.98
C LYS A 199 8.10 -4.71 -24.22
N LEU A 200 8.20 -3.98 -25.33
CA LEU A 200 8.73 -4.48 -26.61
C LEU A 200 10.23 -4.82 -26.55
N ALA A 201 11.00 -4.19 -25.67
CA ALA A 201 12.40 -4.57 -25.44
C ALA A 201 12.56 -6.00 -24.90
N ARG A 202 11.51 -6.56 -24.30
CA ARG A 202 11.48 -7.90 -23.69
C ARG A 202 10.61 -8.90 -24.46
N PHE A 203 9.97 -8.46 -25.55
CA PHE A 203 9.04 -9.27 -26.33
C PHE A 203 9.26 -9.03 -27.82
N ARG A 204 9.45 -10.12 -28.58
CA ARG A 204 9.54 -10.07 -30.04
C ARG A 204 8.31 -10.74 -30.63
N THR A 205 7.72 -10.14 -31.66
CA THR A 205 6.49 -10.67 -32.28
C THR A 205 6.70 -12.07 -32.85
N GLU A 206 7.92 -12.42 -33.26
CA GLU A 206 8.29 -13.75 -33.74
C GLU A 206 8.02 -14.86 -32.71
N MET A 207 8.05 -14.53 -31.41
CA MET A 207 7.74 -15.49 -30.33
C MET A 207 6.31 -16.05 -30.42
N LEU A 208 5.38 -15.32 -31.06
CA LEU A 208 4.01 -15.78 -31.31
C LEU A 208 3.96 -16.93 -32.33
N TYR A 209 5.03 -17.14 -33.11
CA TYR A 209 5.14 -18.23 -34.07
C TYR A 209 5.96 -19.42 -33.56
N GLU A 210 6.79 -19.22 -32.53
CA GLU A 210 7.78 -20.20 -32.06
C GLU A 210 7.21 -21.16 -31.01
N ALA A 211 6.41 -20.65 -30.08
CA ALA A 211 5.84 -21.45 -28.99
C ALA A 211 4.38 -21.77 -29.27
N ARG A 212 3.94 -23.00 -28.95
CA ARG A 212 2.53 -23.39 -29.06
C ARG A 212 1.59 -22.55 -28.19
N ILE A 213 2.14 -21.88 -27.17
CA ILE A 213 1.42 -21.02 -26.25
C ILE A 213 2.31 -19.81 -25.93
N SER A 214 1.77 -18.61 -26.11
CA SER A 214 2.37 -17.36 -25.67
C SER A 214 1.34 -16.54 -24.88
N PRO A 215 1.63 -16.05 -23.67
CA PRO A 215 0.73 -15.14 -22.94
C PRO A 215 0.32 -13.90 -23.74
N ALA A 216 1.16 -13.46 -24.69
CA ALA A 216 0.83 -12.34 -25.56
C ALA A 216 -0.34 -12.65 -26.53
N SER A 217 -0.66 -13.93 -26.77
CA SER A 217 -1.84 -14.32 -27.56
C SER A 217 -3.17 -14.00 -26.86
N TYR A 218 -3.14 -13.62 -25.58
CA TYR A 218 -4.32 -13.07 -24.92
C TYR A 218 -4.72 -11.70 -25.46
N SER A 219 -3.81 -10.97 -26.13
CA SER A 219 -4.02 -9.60 -26.63
C SER A 219 -3.70 -9.47 -28.13
N MET A 220 -4.13 -10.43 -28.96
CA MET A 220 -3.81 -10.43 -30.40
C MET A 220 -4.32 -9.19 -31.15
N GLU A 221 -5.37 -8.57 -30.64
CA GLU A 221 -5.91 -7.33 -31.21
C GLU A 221 -4.90 -6.17 -31.23
N ALA A 222 -3.87 -6.18 -30.38
CA ALA A 222 -2.81 -5.16 -30.38
C ALA A 222 -1.78 -5.32 -31.52
N PHE A 223 -1.83 -6.45 -32.24
CA PHE A 223 -0.86 -6.86 -33.25
C PHE A 223 -1.42 -6.86 -34.68
N ILE A 224 -2.62 -6.32 -34.90
CA ILE A 224 -3.17 -6.13 -36.25
C ILE A 224 -2.20 -5.30 -37.09
N GLY A 225 -1.87 -5.80 -38.28
CA GLY A 225 -0.88 -5.21 -39.20
C GLY A 225 0.58 -5.48 -38.84
N LYS A 226 0.86 -6.19 -37.74
CA LYS A 226 2.23 -6.46 -37.23
C LYS A 226 2.60 -7.95 -37.27
N VAL A 227 1.61 -8.84 -37.39
CA VAL A 227 1.80 -10.30 -37.42
C VAL A 227 1.00 -10.95 -38.53
N ASP A 228 1.42 -12.14 -38.91
CA ASP A 228 0.71 -13.03 -39.82
C ASP A 228 -0.29 -13.87 -39.03
N PHE A 229 -1.58 -13.57 -39.20
CA PHE A 229 -2.65 -14.24 -38.46
C PHE A 229 -2.91 -15.69 -38.87
N ASP A 230 -2.44 -16.13 -40.04
CA ASP A 230 -2.51 -17.55 -40.39
C ASP A 230 -1.49 -18.37 -39.60
N ARG A 231 -0.31 -17.78 -39.36
CA ARG A 231 0.75 -18.44 -38.60
C ARG A 231 0.48 -18.49 -37.11
N VAL A 232 -0.30 -17.56 -36.56
CA VAL A 232 -0.67 -17.60 -35.13
C VAL A 232 -1.82 -18.55 -34.83
N ALA A 233 -2.42 -19.21 -35.83
CA ALA A 233 -3.44 -20.26 -35.61
C ALA A 233 -2.96 -21.38 -34.67
N LEU A 234 -1.64 -21.61 -34.57
CA LEU A 234 -1.05 -22.55 -33.61
C LEU A 234 -1.29 -22.19 -32.13
N GLN A 235 -1.69 -20.94 -31.84
CA GLN A 235 -2.05 -20.45 -30.50
C GLN A 235 -3.48 -20.83 -30.08
N LEU A 236 -4.32 -21.31 -31.01
CA LEU A 236 -5.70 -21.69 -30.71
C LEU A 236 -5.79 -22.88 -29.75
N ARG A 237 -6.75 -22.81 -28.84
CA ARG A 237 -7.11 -23.86 -27.88
C ARG A 237 -8.62 -24.00 -27.86
N ASN A 238 -9.16 -25.12 -28.36
CA ASN A 238 -10.60 -25.39 -28.41
C ASN A 238 -11.41 -24.25 -29.05
N GLY A 239 -10.90 -23.68 -30.14
CA GLY A 239 -11.51 -22.57 -30.87
C GLY A 239 -11.13 -21.17 -30.42
N SER A 240 -10.51 -20.96 -29.26
CA SER A 240 -10.16 -19.60 -28.80
C SER A 240 -8.68 -19.29 -28.82
N MET A 241 -8.37 -18.01 -29.07
CA MET A 241 -7.05 -17.45 -28.77
C MET A 241 -6.94 -17.28 -27.26
N TRP A 242 -6.34 -18.28 -26.62
CA TRP A 242 -6.35 -18.41 -25.17
C TRP A 242 -7.78 -18.53 -24.63
N THR A 243 -8.21 -17.57 -23.81
CA THR A 243 -9.56 -17.44 -23.26
C THR A 243 -10.15 -16.06 -23.59
N SER A 244 -9.58 -15.32 -24.55
CA SER A 244 -9.98 -13.93 -24.84
C SER A 244 -10.86 -13.81 -26.08
N PRO A 245 -12.08 -13.23 -25.95
CA PRO A 245 -12.94 -12.98 -27.10
C PRO A 245 -12.40 -11.92 -28.04
N SER A 246 -11.85 -10.80 -27.55
CA SER A 246 -11.29 -9.80 -28.47
C SER A 246 -10.11 -10.34 -29.28
N SER A 247 -9.28 -11.18 -28.68
CA SER A 247 -8.15 -11.81 -29.35
C SER A 247 -8.62 -12.80 -30.43
N THR A 248 -9.65 -13.59 -30.11
CA THR A 248 -10.27 -14.53 -31.05
C THR A 248 -10.99 -13.80 -32.18
N ALA A 249 -11.64 -12.66 -31.89
CA ALA A 249 -12.24 -11.79 -32.88
C ALA A 249 -11.18 -11.23 -33.84
N ALA A 250 -10.06 -10.73 -33.32
CA ALA A 250 -8.94 -10.27 -34.14
C ALA A 250 -8.39 -11.39 -35.04
N TYR A 251 -8.29 -12.61 -34.52
CA TYR A 251 -7.90 -13.76 -35.34
C TYR A 251 -8.86 -14.00 -36.51
N LEU A 252 -10.17 -14.12 -36.25
CA LEU A 252 -11.17 -14.37 -37.29
C LEU A 252 -11.24 -13.24 -38.34
N MET A 253 -11.01 -11.99 -37.94
CA MET A 253 -11.02 -10.85 -38.86
C MET A 253 -9.83 -10.82 -39.82
N TYR A 254 -8.70 -11.43 -39.47
CA TYR A 254 -7.43 -11.26 -40.19
C TYR A 254 -6.77 -12.56 -40.67
N THR A 255 -7.30 -13.73 -40.32
CA THR A 255 -6.89 -14.99 -40.97
C THR A 255 -7.46 -15.09 -42.38
N THR A 256 -6.70 -15.68 -43.30
CA THR A 256 -7.12 -15.89 -44.69
C THR A 256 -8.07 -17.07 -44.87
N THR A 257 -8.06 -18.02 -43.93
CA THR A 257 -8.93 -19.20 -43.95
C THR A 257 -9.89 -19.15 -42.78
N TRP A 258 -11.20 -19.12 -43.07
CA TRP A 258 -12.22 -19.04 -42.03
C TRP A 258 -12.17 -20.23 -41.07
N ASP A 259 -11.99 -19.96 -39.77
CA ASP A 259 -11.97 -20.98 -38.74
C ASP A 259 -13.36 -21.18 -38.13
N THR A 260 -13.97 -22.33 -38.41
CA THR A 260 -15.31 -22.66 -37.91
C THR A 260 -15.32 -22.96 -36.42
N GLU A 261 -14.22 -23.49 -35.86
CA GLU A 261 -14.15 -23.79 -34.43
C GLU A 261 -14.10 -22.50 -33.60
N ALA A 262 -13.40 -21.48 -34.09
CA ALA A 262 -13.37 -20.17 -33.45
C ALA A 262 -14.72 -19.44 -33.51
N GLU A 263 -15.44 -19.55 -34.62
CA GLU A 263 -16.82 -19.06 -34.71
C GLU A 263 -17.74 -19.81 -33.73
N ASP A 264 -17.69 -21.15 -33.70
CA ASP A 264 -18.51 -21.97 -32.82
C ASP A 264 -18.26 -21.64 -31.34
N TRP A 265 -17.01 -21.38 -30.99
CA TRP A 265 -16.64 -20.96 -29.64
C TRP A 265 -17.24 -19.60 -29.27
N LEU A 266 -17.15 -18.58 -30.15
CA LEU A 266 -17.76 -17.27 -29.92
C LEU A 266 -19.29 -17.36 -29.82
N ARG A 267 -19.93 -18.16 -30.68
CA ARG A 267 -21.37 -18.43 -30.63
C ARG A 267 -21.77 -19.05 -29.29
N HIS A 268 -21.02 -20.05 -28.84
CA HIS A 268 -21.26 -20.66 -27.53
C HIS A 268 -21.10 -19.63 -26.41
N LEU A 269 -20.04 -18.84 -26.44
CA LEU A 269 -19.75 -17.83 -25.43
C LEU A 269 -20.84 -16.75 -25.33
N ILE A 270 -21.39 -16.28 -26.44
CA ILE A 270 -22.49 -15.30 -26.44
C ILE A 270 -23.74 -15.90 -25.76
N GLN A 271 -24.05 -17.17 -26.04
CA GLN A 271 -25.24 -17.83 -25.51
C GLN A 271 -25.09 -18.29 -24.05
N ALA A 272 -23.95 -18.91 -23.71
CA ALA A 272 -23.70 -19.54 -22.42
C ALA A 272 -22.98 -18.63 -21.41
N GLY A 273 -22.34 -17.55 -21.86
CA GLY A 273 -21.73 -16.54 -20.99
C GLY A 273 -22.76 -15.74 -20.20
N GLN A 274 -22.29 -14.82 -19.35
CA GLN A 274 -23.16 -14.02 -18.47
C GLN A 274 -24.09 -13.05 -19.22
N GLY A 275 -23.85 -12.78 -20.50
CA GLY A 275 -24.75 -12.00 -21.35
C GLY A 275 -26.02 -12.77 -21.75
N HIS A 276 -26.01 -14.10 -21.63
CA HIS A 276 -27.17 -14.95 -21.92
C HIS A 276 -27.84 -14.67 -23.28
N GLY A 277 -27.02 -14.44 -24.31
CA GLY A 277 -27.48 -14.15 -25.67
C GLY A 277 -27.90 -12.70 -25.94
N ASP A 278 -27.72 -11.77 -25.00
CA ASP A 278 -28.11 -10.36 -25.19
C ASP A 278 -27.13 -9.53 -26.06
N GLY A 279 -26.05 -10.17 -26.49
CA GLY A 279 -24.96 -9.60 -27.30
C GLY A 279 -23.73 -9.20 -26.49
N SER A 280 -23.81 -9.11 -25.16
CA SER A 280 -22.64 -8.83 -24.33
C SER A 280 -21.82 -10.08 -24.05
N VAL A 281 -20.51 -9.91 -23.96
CA VAL A 281 -19.58 -11.02 -23.71
C VAL A 281 -18.65 -10.75 -22.53
N PRO A 282 -18.28 -11.76 -21.72
CA PRO A 282 -17.19 -11.63 -20.76
C PRO A 282 -15.86 -11.43 -21.50
N GLY A 283 -14.85 -10.79 -20.91
CA GLY A 283 -13.54 -10.70 -21.56
C GLY A 283 -12.63 -11.91 -21.32
N THR A 284 -13.08 -12.87 -20.52
CA THR A 284 -12.40 -14.17 -20.33
C THR A 284 -13.41 -15.30 -20.27
N PHE A 285 -13.22 -16.32 -21.12
CA PHE A 285 -14.03 -17.52 -21.14
C PHE A 285 -13.23 -18.72 -21.66
N PRO A 286 -13.45 -19.94 -21.14
CA PRO A 286 -14.07 -20.20 -19.85
C PRO A 286 -13.16 -19.82 -18.68
N THR A 287 -13.72 -19.77 -17.47
CA THR A 287 -13.01 -19.52 -16.21
C THR A 287 -13.26 -20.62 -15.17
N HIS A 288 -13.83 -21.76 -15.59
CA HIS A 288 -14.22 -22.85 -14.69
C HIS A 288 -13.09 -23.39 -13.81
N GLN A 289 -11.85 -23.50 -14.30
CA GLN A 289 -10.71 -23.94 -13.47
C GLN A 289 -10.45 -22.96 -12.32
N PHE A 290 -10.24 -21.68 -12.65
CA PHE A 290 -10.12 -20.59 -11.69
C PHE A 290 -11.28 -20.57 -10.68
N GLU A 291 -12.52 -20.61 -11.16
CA GLU A 291 -13.70 -20.51 -10.29
C GLU A 291 -13.84 -21.71 -9.35
N LEU A 292 -13.67 -22.94 -9.85
CA LEU A 292 -13.76 -24.15 -9.03
C LEU A 292 -12.63 -24.19 -8.00
N ASN A 293 -11.39 -23.85 -8.40
CA ASN A 293 -10.24 -23.77 -7.51
C ASN A 293 -10.49 -22.78 -6.37
N TRP A 294 -10.94 -21.55 -6.69
CA TRP A 294 -11.21 -20.54 -5.67
C TRP A 294 -12.36 -20.91 -4.77
N VAL A 295 -13.48 -21.39 -5.33
CA VAL A 295 -14.68 -21.72 -4.57
C VAL A 295 -14.35 -22.78 -3.52
N ILE A 296 -13.79 -23.92 -3.92
CA ILE A 296 -13.56 -25.02 -2.98
C ILE A 296 -12.45 -24.70 -1.98
N ALA A 297 -11.34 -24.09 -2.43
CA ALA A 297 -10.25 -23.74 -1.52
C ALA A 297 -10.71 -22.72 -0.47
N THR A 298 -11.47 -21.70 -0.88
CA THR A 298 -11.96 -20.65 0.03
C THR A 298 -12.93 -21.21 1.06
N LEU A 299 -13.88 -22.06 0.64
CA LEU A 299 -14.84 -22.68 1.55
C LEU A 299 -14.12 -23.57 2.58
N LEU A 300 -13.28 -24.51 2.13
CA LEU A 300 -12.59 -25.44 3.02
C LEU A 300 -11.62 -24.72 3.99
N GLN A 301 -10.86 -23.73 3.50
CA GLN A 301 -9.98 -22.89 4.34
C GLN A 301 -10.72 -22.06 5.39
N SER A 302 -12.03 -21.90 5.25
CA SER A 302 -12.88 -21.11 6.16
C SER A 302 -13.64 -21.96 7.17
N GLY A 303 -13.39 -23.28 7.20
CA GLY A 303 -13.97 -24.20 8.19
C GLY A 303 -15.25 -24.91 7.74
N PHE A 304 -15.49 -25.00 6.43
CA PHE A 304 -16.39 -26.01 5.88
C PHE A 304 -15.64 -27.35 5.82
N SER A 305 -16.33 -28.45 6.16
CA SER A 305 -15.78 -29.81 6.16
C SER A 305 -16.15 -30.54 4.88
N LEU A 306 -15.36 -31.54 4.48
CA LEU A 306 -15.68 -32.37 3.30
C LEU A 306 -17.06 -33.04 3.40
N SER A 307 -17.48 -33.39 4.62
CA SER A 307 -18.80 -33.96 4.90
C SER A 307 -19.98 -33.00 4.71
N ASP A 308 -19.73 -31.69 4.57
CA ASP A 308 -20.77 -30.71 4.27
C ASP A 308 -21.20 -30.77 2.78
N PHE A 309 -20.47 -31.50 1.93
CA PHE A 309 -20.68 -31.59 0.50
C PHE A 309 -21.03 -33.02 0.06
N ASP A 310 -21.58 -33.17 -1.15
CA ASP A 310 -21.76 -34.48 -1.76
C ASP A 310 -20.41 -35.04 -2.24
N SER A 311 -20.09 -36.28 -1.86
CA SER A 311 -18.80 -36.90 -2.21
C SER A 311 -18.62 -37.06 -3.72
N HIS A 312 -19.69 -37.33 -4.47
CA HIS A 312 -19.63 -37.45 -5.93
C HIS A 312 -19.29 -36.12 -6.59
N ASP A 313 -19.89 -35.03 -6.09
CA ASP A 313 -19.61 -33.68 -6.57
C ASP A 313 -18.15 -33.28 -6.28
N LEU A 314 -17.64 -33.59 -5.08
CA LEU A 314 -16.24 -33.35 -4.72
C LEU A 314 -15.27 -34.17 -5.60
N ASP A 315 -15.56 -35.44 -5.87
CA ASP A 315 -14.76 -36.29 -6.76
C ASP A 315 -14.80 -35.80 -8.21
N LYS A 316 -15.95 -35.30 -8.68
CA LYS A 316 -16.07 -34.66 -10.00
C LYS A 316 -15.24 -33.38 -10.08
N LEU A 317 -15.33 -32.52 -9.07
CA LEU A 317 -14.54 -31.28 -8.98
C LEU A 317 -13.04 -31.59 -8.97
N ALA A 318 -12.59 -32.52 -8.13
CA ALA A 318 -11.18 -32.93 -8.05
C ALA A 318 -10.65 -33.43 -9.40
N ARG A 319 -11.45 -34.21 -10.15
CA ARG A 319 -11.08 -34.65 -11.51
C ARG A 319 -10.93 -33.49 -12.49
N ILE A 320 -11.82 -32.49 -12.42
CA ILE A 320 -11.73 -31.29 -13.28
C ILE A 320 -10.46 -30.51 -12.96
N VAL A 321 -10.18 -30.27 -11.67
CA VAL A 321 -8.97 -29.55 -11.23
C VAL A 321 -7.71 -30.31 -11.67
N ARG A 322 -7.63 -31.62 -11.42
CA ARG A 322 -6.51 -32.47 -11.88
C ARG A 322 -6.32 -32.43 -13.39
N ALA A 323 -7.41 -32.46 -14.16
CA ALA A 323 -7.35 -32.37 -15.61
C ALA A 323 -6.73 -31.04 -16.10
N GLY A 324 -6.98 -29.94 -15.38
CA GLY A 324 -6.35 -28.64 -15.67
C GLY A 324 -4.82 -28.68 -15.57
N PHE A 325 -4.27 -29.36 -14.55
CA PHE A 325 -2.82 -29.56 -14.44
C PHE A 325 -2.25 -30.37 -15.62
N VAL A 326 -3.01 -31.34 -16.16
CA VAL A 326 -2.55 -32.17 -17.30
C VAL A 326 -2.66 -31.43 -18.63
N SER A 327 -3.76 -30.71 -18.88
CA SER A 327 -3.99 -30.00 -20.15
C SER A 327 -2.99 -28.88 -20.41
N ASP A 328 -2.47 -28.29 -19.34
CA ASP A 328 -1.64 -27.09 -19.37
C ASP A 328 -0.13 -27.41 -19.19
N GLY A 329 0.24 -28.69 -19.27
CA GLY A 329 1.65 -29.11 -19.26
C GLY A 329 2.26 -29.24 -17.85
N GLY A 330 1.44 -29.52 -16.84
CA GLY A 330 1.84 -29.82 -15.48
C GLY A 330 1.39 -28.78 -14.45
N GLY A 331 0.94 -27.60 -14.85
CA GLY A 331 0.44 -26.50 -14.01
C GLY A 331 -0.43 -25.58 -14.86
N THR A 332 -1.23 -24.70 -14.26
CA THR A 332 -2.11 -23.81 -15.04
C THR A 332 -1.31 -22.68 -15.70
N VAL A 333 -2.00 -21.89 -16.50
CA VAL A 333 -1.54 -20.67 -17.18
C VAL A 333 -0.69 -19.72 -16.32
N ASP A 334 -1.11 -19.52 -15.07
CA ASP A 334 -0.53 -18.56 -14.13
C ASP A 334 -0.36 -19.16 -12.73
N VAL A 335 0.47 -18.52 -11.93
CA VAL A 335 0.83 -19.02 -10.60
C VAL A 335 -0.31 -18.92 -9.59
N ASP A 336 -1.26 -17.98 -9.76
CA ASP A 336 -2.40 -17.83 -8.84
C ASP A 336 -3.34 -19.04 -8.97
N ASP A 337 -3.72 -19.37 -10.20
CA ASP A 337 -4.51 -20.55 -10.54
C ASP A 337 -3.80 -21.85 -10.13
N THR A 338 -2.48 -21.94 -10.37
CA THR A 338 -1.70 -23.13 -10.03
C THR A 338 -1.66 -23.30 -8.51
N ALA A 339 -1.34 -22.25 -7.76
CA ALA A 339 -1.28 -22.29 -6.30
C ALA A 339 -2.66 -22.63 -5.69
N LYS A 340 -3.74 -22.02 -6.18
CA LYS A 340 -5.09 -22.32 -5.71
C LYS A 340 -5.56 -23.73 -6.07
N GLY A 341 -5.20 -24.23 -7.25
CA GLY A 341 -5.42 -25.62 -7.65
C GLY A 341 -4.70 -26.60 -6.73
N LEU A 342 -3.43 -26.35 -6.40
CA LEU A 342 -2.66 -27.16 -5.46
C LEU A 342 -3.32 -27.19 -4.07
N ILE A 343 -3.71 -26.02 -3.56
CA ILE A 343 -4.42 -25.89 -2.28
C ILE A 343 -5.74 -26.66 -2.33
N ALA A 344 -6.53 -26.50 -3.40
CA ALA A 344 -7.81 -27.20 -3.57
C ALA A 344 -7.61 -28.72 -3.53
N LEU A 345 -6.67 -29.26 -4.30
CA LEU A 345 -6.38 -30.70 -4.34
C LEU A 345 -5.88 -31.23 -2.99
N LYS A 346 -5.01 -30.47 -2.31
CA LYS A 346 -4.52 -30.82 -0.98
C LYS A 346 -5.65 -30.89 0.04
N LEU A 347 -6.54 -29.90 0.05
CA LEU A 347 -7.68 -29.85 0.97
C LEU A 347 -8.74 -30.93 0.67
N LEU A 348 -8.87 -31.34 -0.59
CA LEU A 348 -9.71 -32.46 -1.00
C LEU A 348 -9.09 -33.83 -0.71
N GLY A 349 -7.79 -33.89 -0.39
CA GLY A 349 -7.04 -35.15 -0.25
C GLY A 349 -6.85 -35.88 -1.57
N LYS A 350 -6.78 -35.15 -2.69
CA LYS A 350 -6.72 -35.67 -4.07
C LYS A 350 -5.47 -35.17 -4.84
N GLN A 351 -4.42 -34.80 -4.11
CA GLN A 351 -3.18 -34.27 -4.69
C GLN A 351 -2.32 -35.34 -5.39
N GLU A 352 -2.27 -36.57 -4.87
CA GLU A 352 -1.47 -37.69 -5.41
C GLU A 352 -0.11 -37.25 -6.02
N ASP A 353 0.09 -37.49 -7.31
CA ASP A 353 1.27 -37.22 -8.15
C ASP A 353 1.51 -35.73 -8.50
N ILE A 354 0.64 -34.83 -8.05
CA ILE A 354 0.76 -33.39 -8.28
C ILE A 354 1.39 -32.74 -7.05
N THR A 355 2.58 -32.15 -7.22
CA THR A 355 3.34 -31.46 -6.16
C THR A 355 3.59 -29.99 -6.51
N PRO A 356 4.01 -29.15 -5.53
CA PRO A 356 4.43 -27.78 -5.80
C PRO A 356 5.63 -27.64 -6.74
N ASP A 357 6.35 -28.73 -7.05
CA ASP A 357 7.56 -28.68 -7.88
C ASP A 357 7.30 -28.07 -9.26
N ILE A 358 6.13 -28.32 -9.85
CA ILE A 358 5.78 -27.71 -11.12
C ILE A 358 5.61 -26.19 -11.01
N MET A 359 4.88 -25.72 -9.99
CA MET A 359 4.67 -24.29 -9.75
C MET A 359 6.02 -23.58 -9.57
N ILE A 360 6.93 -24.22 -8.83
CA ILE A 360 8.29 -23.72 -8.63
C ILE A 360 9.03 -23.67 -9.97
N SER A 361 9.03 -24.76 -10.74
CA SER A 361 9.75 -24.84 -12.01
C SER A 361 9.30 -23.81 -13.05
N LEU A 362 8.00 -23.45 -13.07
CA LEU A 362 7.44 -22.54 -14.06
C LEU A 362 7.56 -21.07 -13.66
N PHE A 363 7.38 -20.76 -12.37
CA PHE A 363 7.12 -19.40 -11.92
C PHE A 363 8.20 -18.82 -10.99
N GLU A 364 9.10 -19.63 -10.44
CA GLU A 364 10.18 -19.14 -9.57
C GLU A 364 11.15 -18.24 -10.34
N LYS A 365 11.50 -17.09 -9.74
CA LYS A 365 12.53 -16.15 -10.18
C LYS A 365 13.57 -15.97 -9.07
N ASN A 366 14.60 -15.17 -9.35
CA ASN A 366 15.68 -14.91 -8.39
C ASN A 366 15.17 -14.24 -7.12
N ASP A 367 14.25 -13.30 -7.27
CA ASP A 367 13.74 -12.39 -6.25
C ASP A 367 12.42 -12.85 -5.61
N ALA A 368 11.52 -13.41 -6.42
CA ALA A 368 10.15 -13.76 -6.05
C ALA A 368 9.57 -14.77 -7.05
N PHE A 369 8.25 -14.94 -7.07
CA PHE A 369 7.52 -15.67 -8.11
C PHE A 369 6.85 -14.68 -9.08
N GLY A 370 6.93 -14.94 -10.38
CA GLY A 370 6.18 -14.21 -11.40
C GLY A 370 4.75 -14.76 -11.53
N THR A 371 3.77 -13.90 -11.81
CA THR A 371 2.38 -14.34 -12.06
C THR A 371 2.35 -15.18 -13.34
N MET A 372 3.02 -14.66 -14.37
CA MET A 372 3.27 -15.34 -15.64
C MET A 372 4.76 -15.63 -15.80
N ALA A 373 5.10 -16.72 -16.50
CA ALA A 373 6.50 -17.13 -16.70
C ALA A 373 7.40 -16.03 -17.32
N ALA A 374 6.84 -15.14 -18.15
CA ALA A 374 7.55 -14.06 -18.86
C ALA A 374 7.23 -12.64 -18.35
N GLU A 375 6.62 -12.49 -17.18
CA GLU A 375 6.14 -11.19 -16.68
C GLU A 375 7.27 -10.18 -16.33
N ARG A 376 6.95 -8.88 -16.44
CA ARG A 376 7.81 -7.79 -15.98
C ARG A 376 7.77 -7.67 -14.46
N ASP A 377 6.58 -7.40 -13.94
CA ASP A 377 6.36 -7.04 -12.55
C ASP A 377 6.08 -8.29 -11.70
N ARG A 378 6.10 -8.13 -10.37
CA ARG A 378 5.80 -9.19 -9.40
C ARG A 378 4.52 -8.82 -8.68
N SER A 379 3.61 -9.79 -8.57
CA SER A 379 2.36 -9.62 -7.87
C SER A 379 2.46 -10.10 -6.42
N ILE A 380 1.99 -9.26 -5.49
CA ILE A 380 1.93 -9.60 -4.05
C ILE A 380 0.93 -10.73 -3.82
N SER A 381 -0.27 -10.65 -4.40
CA SER A 381 -1.29 -11.71 -4.26
C SER A 381 -0.78 -13.06 -4.73
N SER A 382 -0.09 -13.08 -5.86
CA SER A 382 0.47 -14.28 -6.46
C SER A 382 1.53 -14.91 -5.57
N ASN A 383 2.44 -14.11 -5.01
CA ASN A 383 3.42 -14.61 -4.03
C ASN A 383 2.75 -15.07 -2.71
N CYS A 384 1.61 -14.50 -2.34
CA CYS A 384 0.84 -14.94 -1.19
C CYS A 384 0.14 -16.28 -1.43
N HIS A 385 -0.39 -16.50 -2.63
CA HIS A 385 -0.96 -17.80 -3.00
C HIS A 385 0.12 -18.88 -3.09
N VAL A 386 1.29 -18.56 -3.67
CA VAL A 386 2.46 -19.45 -3.63
C VAL A 386 2.82 -19.80 -2.19
N LEU A 387 2.94 -18.80 -1.31
CA LEU A 387 3.24 -19.04 0.10
C LEU A 387 2.19 -19.94 0.76
N LEU A 388 0.89 -19.70 0.54
CA LEU A 388 -0.19 -20.56 1.04
C LEU A 388 -0.08 -22.00 0.53
N ALA A 389 0.24 -22.19 -0.76
CA ALA A 389 0.36 -23.52 -1.36
C ALA A 389 1.55 -24.30 -0.77
N LEU A 390 2.70 -23.64 -0.60
CA LEU A 390 3.89 -24.26 -0.01
C LEU A 390 3.68 -24.60 1.47
N LEU A 391 3.07 -23.70 2.25
CA LEU A 391 2.73 -23.95 3.66
C LEU A 391 1.74 -25.11 3.81
N ALA A 392 0.78 -25.24 2.89
CA ALA A 392 -0.16 -26.36 2.88
C ALA A 392 0.51 -27.73 2.63
N TRP A 393 1.69 -27.76 2.00
CA TRP A 393 2.47 -28.99 1.86
C TRP A 393 3.26 -29.34 3.12
N SER A 394 3.69 -28.33 3.88
CA SER A 394 4.42 -28.45 5.15
C SER A 394 5.75 -29.25 5.04
N ASP A 395 6.37 -29.28 3.86
CA ASP A 395 7.68 -29.90 3.61
C ASP A 395 8.79 -28.84 3.60
N TYR A 396 9.19 -28.41 4.81
CA TYR A 396 10.22 -27.39 5.00
C TYR A 396 11.61 -27.81 4.48
N PRO A 397 12.06 -29.07 4.63
CA PRO A 397 13.31 -29.51 4.02
C PRO A 397 13.35 -29.34 2.50
N GLN A 398 12.25 -29.61 1.80
CA GLN A 398 12.19 -29.46 0.34
C GLN A 398 11.93 -28.02 -0.11
N TYR A 399 11.00 -27.31 0.55
CA TYR A 399 10.46 -26.03 0.06
C TYR A 399 10.86 -24.79 0.88
N GLY A 400 11.70 -24.96 1.90
CA GLY A 400 12.15 -23.87 2.77
C GLY A 400 12.66 -22.63 2.02
N PRO A 401 13.58 -22.75 1.05
CA PRO A 401 14.08 -21.59 0.30
C PRO A 401 12.97 -20.79 -0.41
N GLN A 402 11.98 -21.48 -0.99
CA GLN A 402 10.85 -20.87 -1.68
C GLN A 402 9.87 -20.21 -0.70
N ILE A 403 9.62 -20.83 0.46
CA ILE A 403 8.82 -20.25 1.55
C ILE A 403 9.47 -18.94 2.03
N HIS A 404 10.78 -18.96 2.32
CA HIS A 404 11.51 -17.77 2.75
C HIS A 404 11.46 -16.68 1.68
N LYS A 405 11.70 -17.03 0.40
CA LYS A 405 11.65 -16.08 -0.73
C LYS A 405 10.30 -15.40 -0.86
N ALA A 406 9.20 -16.17 -0.88
CA ALA A 406 7.85 -15.61 -0.98
C ALA A 406 7.50 -14.75 0.24
N ALA A 407 7.80 -15.23 1.46
CA ALA A 407 7.54 -14.48 2.69
C ALA A 407 8.32 -13.15 2.74
N LYS A 408 9.61 -13.18 2.37
CA LYS A 408 10.46 -12.00 2.29
C LYS A 408 9.91 -10.99 1.28
N PHE A 409 9.57 -11.42 0.07
CA PHE A 409 9.02 -10.54 -0.96
C PHE A 409 7.72 -9.87 -0.51
N VAL A 410 6.77 -10.63 0.05
CA VAL A 410 5.50 -10.08 0.54
C VAL A 410 5.74 -9.09 1.68
N CYS A 411 6.63 -9.43 2.62
CA CYS A 411 6.95 -8.56 3.75
C CYS A 411 7.65 -7.27 3.29
N GLU A 412 8.62 -7.36 2.38
CA GLU A 412 9.33 -6.19 1.84
C GLU A 412 8.40 -5.30 1.00
N SER A 413 7.49 -5.90 0.23
CA SER A 413 6.49 -5.14 -0.53
C SER A 413 5.58 -4.35 0.41
N TRP A 414 5.06 -4.99 1.47
CA TRP A 414 4.29 -4.29 2.50
C TRP A 414 5.08 -3.19 3.20
N TRP A 415 6.34 -3.44 3.54
CA TRP A 415 7.15 -2.48 4.27
C TRP A 415 7.48 -1.23 3.47
N ASN A 416 7.59 -1.35 2.15
CA ASN A 416 7.94 -0.24 1.26
C ASN A 416 6.75 0.50 0.67
N CYS A 417 5.52 0.02 0.85
CA CYS A 417 4.35 0.64 0.24
C CYS A 417 3.83 1.84 1.03
N SER A 418 3.34 2.84 0.31
CA SER A 418 2.42 3.84 0.83
C SER A 418 0.98 3.36 0.63
N GLY A 419 0.11 3.56 1.61
CA GLY A 419 -1.34 3.30 1.45
C GLY A 419 -1.80 1.84 1.63
N ARG A 420 -2.84 1.47 0.89
CA ARG A 420 -3.62 0.22 1.03
C ARG A 420 -3.16 -0.81 -0.01
N TYR A 421 -2.72 -1.98 0.44
CA TYR A 421 -2.84 -3.20 -0.37
C TYR A 421 -4.20 -3.86 -0.10
N LYS A 422 -5.06 -3.88 -1.12
CA LYS A 422 -6.33 -4.60 -1.07
C LYS A 422 -6.07 -6.07 -1.41
N ASP A 423 -5.47 -6.86 -0.51
CA ASP A 423 -5.27 -8.28 -0.83
C ASP A 423 -5.23 -9.29 0.32
N LYS A 424 -5.48 -10.55 -0.06
CA LYS A 424 -5.89 -11.70 0.75
C LYS A 424 -4.73 -12.40 1.49
N TRP A 425 -3.71 -11.66 1.88
CA TRP A 425 -2.43 -12.23 2.31
C TRP A 425 -2.29 -12.45 3.82
N VAL A 426 -3.12 -11.81 4.65
CA VAL A 426 -3.05 -11.94 6.12
C VAL A 426 -3.08 -13.41 6.58
N LYS A 427 -3.81 -14.27 5.85
CA LYS A 427 -3.88 -15.70 6.12
C LYS A 427 -2.53 -16.41 5.94
N SER A 428 -1.76 -16.07 4.90
CA SER A 428 -0.46 -16.72 4.62
C SER A 428 0.53 -16.45 5.75
N PHE A 429 0.58 -15.21 6.23
CA PHE A 429 1.43 -14.82 7.36
C PHE A 429 0.93 -15.38 8.69
N SER A 430 -0.38 -15.47 8.89
CA SER A 430 -0.93 -16.09 10.11
C SER A 430 -0.57 -17.58 10.19
N LEU A 431 -0.66 -18.32 9.09
CA LEU A 431 -0.18 -19.71 9.01
C LEU A 431 1.32 -19.80 9.23
N LEU A 432 2.11 -18.94 8.55
CA LEU A 432 3.55 -18.93 8.70
C LEU A 432 4.00 -18.66 10.15
N LEU A 433 3.35 -17.73 10.86
CA LEU A 433 3.61 -17.46 12.27
C LEU A 433 3.20 -18.63 13.17
N SER A 434 2.15 -19.37 12.80
CA SER A 434 1.79 -20.63 13.49
C SER A 434 2.87 -21.70 13.31
N ASP A 435 3.49 -21.78 12.14
CA ASP A 435 4.58 -22.71 11.88
C ASP A 435 5.90 -22.29 12.56
N VAL A 436 6.10 -20.98 12.78
CA VAL A 436 7.16 -20.47 13.67
C VAL A 436 6.93 -20.93 15.10
N ASP A 437 5.69 -20.80 15.61
CA ASP A 437 5.34 -21.27 16.95
C ASP A 437 5.54 -22.79 17.13
N ALA A 438 5.29 -23.57 16.06
CA ALA A 438 5.53 -25.00 16.03
C ALA A 438 7.03 -25.38 15.87
N GLY A 439 7.92 -24.40 15.70
CA GLY A 439 9.35 -24.61 15.48
C GLY A 439 9.73 -25.05 14.06
N LEU A 440 8.78 -25.13 13.13
CA LEU A 440 9.00 -25.59 11.75
C LEU A 440 9.67 -24.52 10.88
N ALA A 441 9.31 -23.24 11.10
CA ALA A 441 9.78 -22.11 10.29
C ALA A 441 10.74 -21.16 11.03
N SER A 442 11.01 -21.40 12.32
CA SER A 442 11.75 -20.45 13.18
C SER A 442 13.17 -20.17 12.68
N GLU A 443 13.94 -21.21 12.35
CA GLU A 443 15.30 -21.04 11.81
C GLU A 443 15.28 -20.47 10.39
N LEU A 444 14.29 -20.88 9.58
CA LEU A 444 14.15 -20.48 8.18
C LEU A 444 13.94 -18.96 8.04
N LEU A 445 13.05 -18.38 8.85
CA LEU A 445 12.78 -16.94 8.79
C LEU A 445 13.79 -16.13 9.59
N GLY A 446 14.31 -16.71 10.67
CA GLY A 446 15.05 -15.98 11.68
C GLY A 446 14.17 -14.94 12.41
N GLN A 447 14.78 -14.25 13.36
CA GLN A 447 14.07 -13.31 14.22
C GLN A 447 13.59 -12.06 13.46
N ASP A 448 14.42 -11.51 12.57
CA ASP A 448 14.13 -10.28 11.82
C ASP A 448 12.86 -10.40 10.97
N LEU A 449 12.84 -11.35 10.04
CA LEU A 449 11.70 -11.54 9.14
C LEU A 449 10.42 -11.93 9.92
N SER A 450 10.54 -12.72 11.00
CA SER A 450 9.39 -13.08 11.84
C SER A 450 8.74 -11.86 12.52
N ILE A 451 9.54 -10.93 13.02
CA ILE A 451 9.02 -9.69 13.63
C ILE A 451 8.47 -8.76 12.56
N ARG A 452 9.16 -8.61 11.43
CA ARG A 452 8.69 -7.78 10.32
C ARG A 452 7.36 -8.29 9.75
N THR A 453 7.20 -9.61 9.69
CA THR A 453 5.94 -10.30 9.36
C THR A 453 4.85 -9.96 10.39
N SER A 454 5.16 -10.01 11.69
CA SER A 454 4.22 -9.65 12.76
C SER A 454 3.74 -8.20 12.64
N ILE A 455 4.65 -7.26 12.37
CA ILE A 455 4.32 -5.83 12.16
C ILE A 455 3.42 -5.67 10.93
N ALA A 456 3.77 -6.28 9.80
CA ALA A 456 2.97 -6.23 8.58
C ALA A 456 1.55 -6.75 8.83
N THR A 457 1.42 -7.93 9.44
CA THR A 457 0.13 -8.54 9.76
C THR A 457 -0.68 -7.68 10.72
N PHE A 458 -0.05 -7.09 11.76
CA PHE A 458 -0.73 -6.18 12.68
C PHE A 458 -1.30 -4.97 11.95
N GLN A 459 -0.48 -4.28 11.16
CA GLN A 459 -0.89 -3.09 10.43
C GLN A 459 -2.03 -3.41 9.45
N ALA A 460 -1.96 -4.53 8.73
CA ALA A 460 -3.01 -4.94 7.80
C ALA A 460 -4.36 -5.20 8.51
N CYS A 461 -4.33 -5.97 9.61
CA CYS A 461 -5.52 -6.27 10.39
C CYS A 461 -6.10 -5.01 11.05
N PHE A 462 -5.25 -4.16 11.63
CA PHE A 462 -5.68 -2.97 12.33
C PHE A 462 -6.20 -1.89 11.38
N ARG A 463 -5.54 -1.65 10.23
CA ARG A 463 -6.05 -0.75 9.18
C ARG A 463 -7.42 -1.23 8.67
N THR A 464 -7.58 -2.53 8.43
CA THR A 464 -8.88 -3.12 8.08
C THR A 464 -9.95 -2.80 9.12
N LEU A 465 -9.63 -2.93 10.42
CA LEU A 465 -10.55 -2.59 11.51
C LEU A 465 -10.90 -1.09 11.55
N LEU A 466 -9.95 -0.20 11.26
CA LEU A 466 -10.17 1.25 11.25
C LEU A 466 -11.06 1.72 10.10
N GLU A 467 -11.09 0.99 9.00
CA GLU A 467 -11.76 1.38 7.76
C GLU A 467 -13.22 0.93 7.68
N GLN A 468 -13.71 0.21 8.68
CA GLN A 468 -15.10 -0.24 8.71
C GLN A 468 -16.07 0.95 8.71
N HIS A 469 -17.03 0.93 7.80
CA HIS A 469 -18.11 1.93 7.75
C HIS A 469 -19.10 1.74 8.90
N ARG A 470 -19.88 2.78 9.21
CA ARG A 470 -20.88 2.74 10.28
C ARG A 470 -21.98 1.69 10.07
N ASN A 471 -22.25 1.31 8.82
CA ASN A 471 -23.21 0.27 8.45
C ASN A 471 -22.62 -1.15 8.55
N GLY A 472 -21.35 -1.29 8.99
CA GLY A 472 -20.63 -2.56 9.09
C GLY A 472 -19.87 -2.96 7.82
N SER A 473 -20.06 -2.26 6.70
CA SER A 473 -19.46 -2.61 5.41
C SER A 473 -18.00 -2.17 5.28
N TRP A 474 -17.35 -2.70 4.26
CA TRP A 474 -16.18 -2.10 3.64
C TRP A 474 -16.51 -1.75 2.20
N GLU A 475 -16.27 -0.49 1.83
CA GLU A 475 -16.53 0.06 0.49
C GLU A 475 -17.98 -0.12 0.00
N ASP A 476 -18.93 -0.34 0.94
CA ASP A 476 -20.32 -0.68 0.63
C ASP A 476 -20.46 -1.85 -0.36
N SER A 477 -19.46 -2.75 -0.36
CA SER A 477 -19.41 -3.92 -1.22
C SER A 477 -19.52 -5.22 -0.42
N PRO A 478 -20.42 -6.16 -0.80
CA PRO A 478 -20.44 -7.49 -0.18
C PRO A 478 -19.11 -8.24 -0.33
N GLU A 479 -18.45 -8.14 -1.49
CA GLU A 479 -17.20 -8.85 -1.74
C GLU A 479 -16.06 -8.29 -0.86
N GLN A 480 -15.89 -6.96 -0.80
CA GLN A 480 -14.87 -6.35 0.07
C GLN A 480 -15.16 -6.56 1.56
N THR A 481 -16.44 -6.50 1.94
CA THR A 481 -16.85 -6.80 3.32
C THR A 481 -16.52 -8.24 3.69
N ALA A 482 -16.70 -9.19 2.77
CA ALA A 482 -16.32 -10.57 3.00
C ALA A 482 -14.79 -10.73 3.20
N TYR A 483 -13.98 -10.06 2.38
CA TYR A 483 -12.52 -10.05 2.55
C TYR A 483 -12.10 -9.47 3.91
N ALA A 484 -12.67 -8.32 4.29
CA ALA A 484 -12.36 -7.68 5.55
C ALA A 484 -12.76 -8.53 6.76
N VAL A 485 -13.93 -9.16 6.73
CA VAL A 485 -14.37 -10.09 7.79
C VAL A 485 -13.40 -11.27 7.93
N LEU A 486 -12.92 -11.83 6.82
CA LEU A 486 -11.93 -12.92 6.87
C LEU A 486 -10.58 -12.45 7.40
N ILE A 487 -10.12 -11.24 7.05
CA ILE A 487 -8.91 -10.63 7.63
C ILE A 487 -9.05 -10.47 9.15
N LEU A 488 -10.17 -9.91 9.62
CA LEU A 488 -10.42 -9.72 11.05
C LEU A 488 -10.56 -11.06 11.80
N ARG A 489 -11.05 -12.10 11.12
CA ARG A 489 -11.07 -13.47 11.67
C ARG A 489 -9.65 -13.98 11.91
N GLU A 490 -8.75 -13.82 10.94
CA GLU A 490 -7.34 -14.21 11.10
C GLU A 490 -6.68 -13.38 12.23
N ALA A 491 -7.00 -12.07 12.33
CA ALA A 491 -6.52 -11.21 13.40
C ALA A 491 -6.82 -11.76 14.81
N ARG A 492 -8.00 -12.38 15.01
CA ARG A 492 -8.39 -12.96 16.30
C ARG A 492 -7.50 -14.13 16.73
N CYS A 493 -6.86 -14.82 15.80
CA CYS A 493 -5.96 -15.92 16.12
C CYS A 493 -4.61 -15.43 16.65
N LEU A 494 -4.24 -14.19 16.37
CA LEU A 494 -2.92 -13.63 16.69
C LEU A 494 -2.84 -13.17 18.15
N SER A 495 -1.79 -13.60 18.85
CA SER A 495 -1.53 -13.29 20.26
C SER A 495 -1.46 -11.80 20.56
N PHE A 496 -0.90 -11.00 19.64
CA PHE A 496 -0.83 -9.54 19.75
C PHE A 496 -2.16 -8.82 19.46
N PHE A 497 -3.25 -9.55 19.19
CA PHE A 497 -4.61 -9.01 19.11
C PHE A 497 -5.52 -9.46 20.27
N ALA A 498 -4.99 -10.21 21.25
CA ALA A 498 -5.78 -10.80 22.33
C ALA A 498 -6.63 -9.76 23.09
N GLU A 499 -6.09 -8.58 23.38
CA GLU A 499 -6.81 -7.48 24.07
C GLU A 499 -7.92 -6.84 23.22
N PHE A 500 -7.93 -7.06 21.91
CA PHE A 500 -8.92 -6.49 20.99
C PHE A 500 -9.99 -7.51 20.57
N ALA A 501 -10.03 -8.71 21.18
CA ALA A 501 -10.90 -9.81 20.77
C ALA A 501 -12.38 -9.41 20.65
N ASP A 502 -12.93 -8.70 21.64
CA ASP A 502 -14.34 -8.27 21.64
C ASP A 502 -14.63 -7.26 20.53
N ARG A 503 -13.69 -6.34 20.28
CA ARG A 503 -13.81 -5.34 19.22
C ARG A 503 -13.75 -5.98 17.84
N LEU A 504 -12.84 -6.94 17.66
CA LEU A 504 -12.74 -7.72 16.44
C LEU A 504 -14.03 -8.52 16.21
N GLN A 505 -14.57 -9.16 17.26
CA GLN A 505 -15.84 -9.89 17.18
C GLN A 505 -16.99 -8.96 16.79
N TYR A 506 -17.11 -7.79 17.42
CA TYR A 506 -18.13 -6.80 17.07
C TYR A 506 -18.03 -6.36 15.59
N ALA A 507 -16.81 -6.08 15.11
CA ALA A 507 -16.59 -5.67 13.73
C ALA A 507 -16.93 -6.80 12.73
N ILE A 508 -16.57 -8.05 13.05
CA ILE A 508 -16.94 -9.24 12.27
C ILE A 508 -18.46 -9.38 12.22
N ASP A 509 -19.15 -9.28 13.36
CA ASP A 509 -20.60 -9.44 13.44
C ASP A 509 -21.33 -8.35 12.65
N ALA A 510 -20.88 -7.09 12.76
CA ALA A 510 -21.42 -5.99 11.98
C ALA A 510 -21.22 -6.18 10.48
N GLY A 511 -20.06 -6.67 10.05
CA GLY A 511 -19.79 -7.02 8.65
C GLY A 511 -20.67 -8.16 8.15
N VAL A 512 -20.81 -9.22 8.94
CA VAL A 512 -21.68 -10.35 8.61
C VAL A 512 -23.15 -9.94 8.54
N ASP A 513 -23.60 -9.05 9.41
CA ASP A 513 -24.95 -8.49 9.36
C ASP A 513 -25.18 -7.62 8.13
N TYR A 514 -24.17 -6.85 7.68
CA TYR A 514 -24.21 -6.17 6.39
C TYR A 514 -24.39 -7.18 5.23
N LEU A 515 -23.59 -8.26 5.21
CA LEU A 515 -23.67 -9.30 4.17
C LEU A 515 -25.04 -9.99 4.12
N LYS A 516 -25.65 -10.30 5.28
CA LYS A 516 -26.99 -10.90 5.34
C LYS A 516 -28.06 -10.00 4.71
N ARG A 517 -27.94 -8.67 4.89
CA ARG A 517 -28.90 -7.69 4.34
C ARG A 517 -28.71 -7.40 2.86
N HIS A 518 -27.52 -7.67 2.30
CA HIS A 518 -27.15 -7.31 0.93
C HIS A 518 -26.81 -8.52 0.04
N ASN A 519 -27.40 -9.69 0.34
CA ASN A 519 -27.12 -10.94 -0.37
C ASN A 519 -27.48 -10.91 -1.87
N THR A 520 -28.26 -9.92 -2.31
CA THR A 520 -28.71 -9.74 -3.71
C THR A 520 -28.15 -8.48 -4.37
N ALA A 521 -27.19 -7.80 -3.74
CA ALA A 521 -26.61 -6.59 -4.31
C ALA A 521 -25.79 -6.92 -5.58
N PRO A 522 -25.76 -6.02 -6.59
CA PRO A 522 -24.91 -6.19 -7.76
C PRO A 522 -23.43 -6.27 -7.35
N LEU A 523 -22.68 -7.13 -8.02
CA LEU A 523 -21.24 -7.22 -7.79
C LEU A 523 -20.54 -6.03 -8.44
N ILE A 524 -19.61 -5.44 -7.68
CA ILE A 524 -18.72 -4.40 -8.18
C ILE A 524 -17.52 -5.12 -8.83
N PRO A 525 -17.10 -4.72 -10.04
CA PRO A 525 -16.02 -5.39 -10.75
C PRO A 525 -14.67 -5.07 -10.09
N TYR A 526 -14.22 -5.93 -9.17
CA TYR A 526 -12.93 -5.79 -8.48
C TYR A 526 -11.76 -6.52 -9.15
N TRP A 527 -12.05 -7.49 -10.01
CA TRP A 527 -11.06 -8.26 -10.73
C TRP A 527 -10.61 -7.52 -11.98
N THR A 528 -9.37 -7.72 -12.39
CA THR A 528 -8.77 -7.05 -13.54
C THR A 528 -8.35 -8.06 -14.61
N SER A 529 -8.75 -7.83 -15.86
CA SER A 529 -8.20 -8.45 -17.08
C SER A 529 -7.66 -7.34 -17.99
N LYS A 530 -8.14 -7.22 -19.23
CA LYS A 530 -7.95 -6.00 -20.05
C LYS A 530 -8.74 -4.83 -19.49
N THR A 531 -9.95 -5.12 -19.01
CA THR A 531 -10.77 -4.20 -18.21
C THR A 531 -11.24 -4.87 -16.93
N ARG A 532 -12.07 -4.20 -16.12
CA ARG A 532 -12.51 -4.74 -14.84
C ARG A 532 -13.71 -5.66 -15.00
N TYR A 533 -13.76 -6.72 -14.19
CA TYR A 533 -14.88 -7.66 -14.14
C TYR A 533 -15.16 -8.15 -12.71
N SER A 534 -16.29 -8.82 -12.53
CA SER A 534 -16.68 -9.50 -11.29
C SER A 534 -16.88 -10.99 -11.57
N VAL A 535 -16.74 -11.83 -10.56
CA VAL A 535 -16.88 -13.30 -10.70
C VAL A 535 -17.85 -13.82 -9.66
N LYS A 536 -19.02 -14.25 -10.13
CA LYS A 536 -20.18 -14.51 -9.26
C LYS A 536 -19.93 -15.61 -8.24
N PHE A 537 -19.48 -16.79 -8.67
CA PHE A 537 -19.31 -17.92 -7.75
C PHE A 537 -18.16 -17.71 -6.77
N VAL A 538 -17.09 -17.05 -7.20
CA VAL A 538 -15.97 -16.69 -6.32
C VAL A 538 -16.42 -15.71 -5.25
N ALA A 539 -17.12 -14.63 -5.61
CA ALA A 539 -17.66 -13.68 -4.65
C ALA A 539 -18.62 -14.36 -3.66
N GLU A 540 -19.50 -15.25 -4.15
CA GLU A 540 -20.42 -16.01 -3.31
C GLU A 540 -19.68 -16.92 -2.30
N ALA A 541 -18.61 -17.61 -2.72
CA ALA A 541 -17.79 -18.43 -1.83
C ALA A 541 -17.15 -17.61 -0.70
N TYR A 542 -16.65 -16.41 -1.00
CA TYR A 542 -16.11 -15.52 0.04
C TYR A 542 -17.20 -15.01 0.98
N ILE A 543 -18.38 -14.64 0.48
CA ILE A 543 -19.51 -14.20 1.30
C ILE A 543 -19.94 -15.32 2.26
N LEU A 544 -20.09 -16.56 1.77
CA LEU A 544 -20.42 -17.72 2.61
C LEU A 544 -19.34 -18.00 3.66
N SER A 545 -18.07 -17.89 3.26
CA SER A 545 -16.92 -18.04 4.14
C SER A 545 -16.86 -16.97 5.24
N ALA A 546 -17.17 -15.73 4.91
CA ALA A 546 -17.26 -14.63 5.87
C ALA A 546 -18.44 -14.81 6.84
N LYS A 547 -19.61 -15.24 6.35
CA LYS A 547 -20.74 -15.60 7.23
C LYS A 547 -20.36 -16.71 8.21
N ARG A 548 -19.61 -17.73 7.75
CA ARG A 548 -19.09 -18.82 8.60
C ARG A 548 -18.08 -18.33 9.64
N ALA A 549 -17.32 -17.27 9.35
CA ALA A 549 -16.32 -16.68 10.24
C ALA A 549 -16.88 -16.02 11.51
N SER A 550 -18.18 -15.69 11.55
CA SER A 550 -18.84 -15.17 12.76
C SER A 550 -18.91 -16.18 13.91
N LEU A 551 -18.76 -17.49 13.62
CA LEU A 551 -18.78 -18.52 14.63
C LEU A 551 -17.56 -18.41 15.56
N PRO A 552 -17.72 -18.53 16.89
CA PRO A 552 -16.60 -18.49 17.83
C PRO A 552 -15.54 -19.54 17.49
N SER A 553 -14.28 -19.13 17.34
CA SER A 553 -13.15 -20.05 17.20
C SER A 553 -12.52 -20.33 18.56
N PRO A 554 -12.19 -21.60 18.91
CA PRO A 554 -11.50 -21.95 20.15
C PRO A 554 -10.02 -21.48 20.19
N SER A 555 -9.46 -21.00 19.08
CA SER A 555 -8.02 -20.68 18.90
C SER A 555 -7.64 -19.20 19.11
N ALA A 556 -8.47 -18.40 19.82
CA ALA A 556 -8.23 -16.97 19.95
C ALA A 556 -6.89 -16.64 20.66
N GLY A 557 -6.08 -15.79 20.05
CA GLY A 557 -4.82 -15.29 20.62
C GLY A 557 -3.69 -16.31 20.77
N THR A 558 -3.69 -17.40 19.98
CA THR A 558 -2.73 -18.51 20.12
C THR A 558 -1.51 -18.42 19.20
N VAL A 559 -1.56 -17.62 18.14
CA VAL A 559 -0.53 -17.55 17.09
C VAL A 559 0.47 -16.41 17.33
N GLY A 560 1.75 -16.65 17.05
CA GLY A 560 2.87 -15.73 17.25
C GLY A 560 3.34 -15.60 18.71
N HIS A 561 3.00 -16.56 19.58
CA HIS A 561 3.28 -16.48 21.02
C HIS A 561 4.77 -16.71 21.35
N THR A 562 5.49 -17.50 20.54
CA THR A 562 6.92 -17.79 20.73
C THR A 562 7.83 -16.58 20.52
N LEU A 563 7.34 -15.55 19.81
CA LEU A 563 8.04 -14.29 19.59
C LEU A 563 8.07 -13.36 20.83
N ASN A 564 7.40 -13.75 21.92
CA ASN A 564 7.40 -13.04 23.21
C ASN A 564 6.94 -11.57 23.11
N HIS A 565 5.99 -11.30 22.19
CA HIS A 565 5.41 -9.97 22.00
C HIS A 565 4.66 -9.47 23.24
N SER A 566 4.00 -10.37 23.99
CA SER A 566 3.23 -10.05 25.20
C SER A 566 4.05 -9.31 26.27
N ALA A 567 5.32 -9.71 26.46
CA ALA A 567 6.22 -9.04 27.38
C ALA A 567 6.58 -7.62 26.90
N GLN A 568 6.69 -7.39 25.59
CA GLN A 568 6.93 -6.06 25.03
C GLN A 568 5.69 -5.17 25.13
N ILE A 569 4.52 -5.72 24.81
CA ILE A 569 3.23 -5.03 24.91
C ILE A 569 3.03 -4.55 26.35
N SER A 570 3.27 -5.42 27.33
CA SER A 570 3.17 -5.07 28.74
C SER A 570 4.10 -3.91 29.17
N LYS A 571 5.23 -3.71 28.48
CA LYS A 571 6.13 -2.58 28.73
C LYS A 571 5.61 -1.30 28.11
N THR A 572 5.19 -1.34 26.84
CA THR A 572 4.70 -0.14 26.15
C THR A 572 3.38 0.35 26.72
N GLN A 573 2.48 -0.54 27.14
CA GLN A 573 1.19 -0.17 27.73
C GLN A 573 1.32 0.68 29.00
N LYS A 574 2.45 0.64 29.71
CA LYS A 574 2.72 1.51 30.87
C LYS A 574 2.76 3.00 30.50
N PHE A 575 3.00 3.34 29.24
CA PHE A 575 3.00 4.72 28.75
C PHE A 575 1.59 5.24 28.42
N PHE A 576 0.55 4.41 28.47
CA PHE A 576 -0.82 4.83 28.17
C PHE A 576 -1.28 6.07 28.98
N PRO A 577 -1.12 6.12 30.32
CA PRO A 577 -1.52 7.29 31.10
C PRO A 577 -0.72 8.54 30.73
N LEU A 578 0.59 8.37 30.48
CA LEU A 578 1.46 9.47 30.07
C LEU A 578 1.00 10.06 28.73
N MET A 579 0.68 9.22 27.75
CA MET A 579 0.20 9.68 26.44
C MET A 579 -1.12 10.44 26.58
N LYS A 580 -2.03 10.01 27.47
CA LYS A 580 -3.29 10.71 27.74
C LYS A 580 -3.13 12.12 28.33
N LEU A 581 -1.99 12.43 28.96
CA LEU A 581 -1.67 13.77 29.46
C LEU A 581 -1.24 14.73 28.33
N THR A 582 -0.87 14.21 27.16
CA THR A 582 -0.49 15.03 26.01
C THR A 582 -1.72 15.56 25.29
N ALA A 583 -1.66 16.79 24.77
CA ALA A 583 -2.75 17.36 23.98
C ALA A 583 -3.00 16.54 22.70
N HIS A 584 -1.97 15.93 22.11
CA HIS A 584 -2.10 15.06 20.93
C HIS A 584 -3.07 13.90 21.15
N PHE A 585 -2.93 13.18 22.26
CA PHE A 585 -3.60 11.89 22.47
C PHE A 585 -4.73 11.93 23.50
N SER A 586 -4.90 13.04 24.22
CA SER A 586 -5.99 13.22 25.19
C SER A 586 -7.38 12.86 24.62
N SER A 587 -7.67 13.28 23.39
CA SER A 587 -8.94 13.04 22.69
C SER A 587 -8.99 11.74 21.87
N MET A 588 -7.87 11.04 21.71
CA MET A 588 -7.83 9.79 20.96
C MET A 588 -8.60 8.70 21.71
N PRO A 589 -9.47 7.92 21.02
CA PRO A 589 -10.17 6.80 21.66
C PRO A 589 -9.19 5.79 22.25
N ASP A 590 -9.44 5.36 23.48
CA ASP A 590 -8.52 4.55 24.29
C ASP A 590 -8.03 3.30 23.56
N TRP A 591 -8.95 2.58 22.90
CA TRP A 591 -8.61 1.38 22.14
C TRP A 591 -7.68 1.64 20.96
N LYS A 592 -7.75 2.82 20.31
CA LYS A 592 -6.83 3.17 19.22
C LYS A 592 -5.45 3.49 19.77
N LEU A 593 -5.41 4.17 20.92
CA LEU A 593 -4.16 4.45 21.63
C LEU A 593 -3.48 3.16 22.12
N GLN A 594 -4.26 2.22 22.67
CA GLN A 594 -3.80 0.89 23.05
C GLN A 594 -3.24 0.13 21.84
N ALA A 595 -3.93 0.15 20.70
CA ALA A 595 -3.44 -0.51 19.48
C ALA A 595 -2.13 0.10 18.96
N ALA A 596 -2.00 1.43 19.00
CA ALA A 596 -0.76 2.11 18.67
C ALA A 596 0.40 1.69 19.59
N LEU A 597 0.16 1.55 20.89
CA LEU A 597 1.15 1.03 21.85
C LEU A 597 1.48 -0.45 21.62
N THR A 598 0.51 -1.25 21.19
CA THR A 598 0.71 -2.65 20.83
C THR A 598 1.60 -2.79 19.61
N GLU A 599 1.34 -2.06 18.52
CA GLU A 599 2.25 -2.07 17.36
C GLU A 599 3.64 -1.56 17.73
N SER A 600 3.71 -0.49 18.52
CA SER A 600 4.98 0.07 18.99
C SER A 600 5.85 -0.99 19.69
N ALA A 601 5.21 -1.90 20.42
CA ALA A 601 5.90 -2.99 21.10
C ALA A 601 6.54 -3.99 20.12
N LEU A 602 5.94 -4.20 18.93
CA LEU A 602 6.44 -5.13 17.92
C LEU A 602 7.77 -4.66 17.32
N PHE A 603 8.03 -3.34 17.30
CA PHE A 603 9.31 -2.78 16.82
C PHE A 603 10.46 -2.94 17.83
N LEU A 604 10.16 -3.09 19.12
CA LEU A 604 11.19 -3.07 20.17
C LEU A 604 12.28 -4.13 20.02
N PRO A 605 12.00 -5.40 19.66
CA PRO A 605 13.06 -6.38 19.51
C PRO A 605 13.99 -6.04 18.34
N LEU A 606 13.47 -5.52 17.21
CA LEU A 606 14.30 -5.03 16.11
C LEU A 606 15.15 -3.84 16.54
N LEU A 607 14.57 -2.89 17.29
CA LEU A 607 15.30 -1.70 17.73
C LEU A 607 16.46 -2.06 18.68
N ARG A 608 16.25 -3.07 19.54
CA ARG A 608 17.27 -3.53 20.50
C ARG A 608 18.48 -4.16 19.83
N THR A 609 18.32 -4.92 18.75
CA THR A 609 19.46 -5.57 18.06
C THR A 609 20.40 -4.56 17.42
N ARG A 610 19.88 -3.39 17.01
CA ARG A 610 20.66 -2.32 16.38
C ARG A 610 21.09 -1.21 17.35
N ARG A 611 20.72 -1.31 18.63
CA ARG A 611 20.89 -0.22 19.62
C ARG A 611 22.32 0.30 19.77
N LEU A 612 23.33 -0.53 19.53
CA LEU A 612 24.75 -0.18 19.70
C LEU A 612 25.51 -0.12 18.35
N GLU A 613 24.80 -0.09 17.23
CA GLU A 613 25.39 -0.15 15.89
C GLU A 613 26.26 1.08 15.58
N VAL A 614 25.76 2.28 15.92
CA VAL A 614 26.43 3.56 15.67
C VAL A 614 27.28 3.99 16.87
N PHE A 615 26.67 4.17 18.04
CA PHE A 615 27.36 4.64 19.25
C PHE A 615 27.52 3.53 20.30
N PRO A 616 28.70 3.40 20.94
CA PRO A 616 28.95 2.40 22.00
C PRO A 616 28.34 2.81 23.35
N ARG A 617 27.04 3.07 23.37
CA ARG A 617 26.31 3.73 24.47
C ARG A 617 26.46 3.06 25.83
N ASP A 618 26.50 1.72 25.90
CA ASP A 618 26.59 1.01 27.19
C ASP A 618 27.92 1.22 27.93
N LYS A 619 28.92 1.82 27.28
CA LYS A 619 30.15 2.27 27.93
C LYS A 619 30.02 3.66 28.57
N LEU A 620 28.95 4.39 28.30
CA LEU A 620 28.67 5.71 28.84
C LEU A 620 28.07 5.62 30.25
N ARG A 621 28.33 6.62 31.08
CA ARG A 621 27.76 6.72 32.45
C ARG A 621 26.35 7.34 32.44
N VAL A 622 25.52 6.99 31.46
CA VAL A 622 24.16 7.52 31.29
C VAL A 622 23.13 6.60 31.95
N SER A 623 22.02 7.16 32.43
CA SER A 623 20.92 6.39 33.03
C SER A 623 20.35 5.33 32.07
N LYS A 624 19.86 4.20 32.61
CA LYS A 624 19.24 3.10 31.83
C LYS A 624 18.07 3.63 31.00
N ASP A 625 18.11 3.45 29.68
CA ASP A 625 17.02 3.37 28.65
C ASP A 625 15.58 3.79 29.03
N ALA A 626 15.38 4.84 29.83
CA ALA A 626 14.07 5.13 30.43
C ALA A 626 13.00 5.47 29.38
N TYR A 627 13.44 5.97 28.21
CA TYR A 627 12.60 6.34 27.08
C TYR A 627 12.61 5.33 25.94
N PHE A 628 13.52 4.34 25.96
CA PHE A 628 13.75 3.44 24.83
C PHE A 628 12.48 2.68 24.44
N ASP A 629 11.76 2.16 25.46
CA ASP A 629 10.53 1.40 25.25
C ASP A 629 9.37 2.29 24.72
N MET A 630 9.49 3.62 24.74
CA MET A 630 8.49 4.57 24.22
C MET A 630 8.82 5.05 22.79
N LEU A 631 10.07 4.97 22.33
CA LEU A 631 10.48 5.54 21.04
C LEU A 631 9.61 5.12 19.84
N PRO A 632 9.25 3.84 19.67
CA PRO A 632 8.40 3.44 18.54
C PRO A 632 7.04 4.12 18.56
N PHE A 633 6.50 4.42 19.75
CA PHE A 633 5.19 5.06 19.88
C PHE A 633 5.15 6.47 19.32
N LEU A 634 6.26 7.21 19.37
CA LEU A 634 6.29 8.56 18.81
C LEU A 634 5.85 8.57 17.35
N TRP A 635 6.42 7.64 16.57
CA TRP A 635 6.16 7.52 15.14
C TRP A 635 4.84 6.80 14.86
N VAL A 636 4.63 5.63 15.47
CA VAL A 636 3.42 4.82 15.26
C VAL A 636 2.16 5.56 15.74
N GLY A 637 2.20 6.14 16.94
CA GLY A 637 1.09 6.90 17.52
C GLY A 637 0.73 8.13 16.69
N CYS A 638 1.73 8.93 16.28
CA CYS A 638 1.48 10.09 15.43
C CYS A 638 0.93 9.72 14.05
N ALA A 639 1.44 8.63 13.43
CA ALA A 639 0.92 8.14 12.16
C ALA A 639 -0.58 7.80 12.25
N TYR A 640 -0.97 7.06 13.31
CA TYR A 640 -2.38 6.72 13.52
C TYR A 640 -3.27 7.90 13.87
N ARG A 641 -2.75 8.85 14.66
CA ARG A 641 -3.49 10.06 15.00
C ARG A 641 -3.83 10.90 13.77
N LEU A 642 -2.88 10.99 12.83
CA LEU A 642 -3.03 11.74 11.58
C LEU A 642 -3.78 10.95 10.50
N GLY A 643 -3.94 9.63 10.66
CA GLY A 643 -4.49 8.76 9.62
C GLY A 643 -3.59 8.66 8.39
N LEU A 644 -2.26 8.80 8.57
CA LEU A 644 -1.28 8.73 7.48
C LEU A 644 -0.77 7.30 7.30
N ASN A 645 -0.71 6.84 6.06
CA ASN A 645 -0.16 5.54 5.67
C ASN A 645 1.19 5.71 4.97
N VAL A 646 2.20 6.16 5.72
CA VAL A 646 3.59 6.20 5.22
C VAL A 646 4.18 4.78 5.17
N PRO A 647 5.21 4.53 4.34
CA PRO A 647 5.91 3.25 4.32
C PRO A 647 6.44 2.87 5.69
N THR A 648 6.34 1.59 6.05
CA THR A 648 6.87 1.09 7.32
C THR A 648 8.38 1.21 7.38
N THR A 649 9.07 1.15 6.24
CA THR A 649 10.49 1.49 6.14
C THR A 649 10.79 2.93 6.56
N PHE A 650 9.94 3.90 6.20
CA PHE A 650 10.09 5.27 6.69
C PHE A 650 9.94 5.37 8.22
N ILE A 651 8.91 4.74 8.79
CA ILE A 651 8.72 4.69 10.25
C ILE A 651 9.94 4.07 10.94
N TRP A 652 10.46 2.99 10.36
CA TRP A 652 11.63 2.28 10.87
C TRP A 652 12.91 3.12 10.81
N ASP A 653 13.20 3.73 9.67
CA ASP A 653 14.37 4.57 9.48
C ASP A 653 14.31 5.79 10.42
N MET A 654 13.15 6.42 10.57
CA MET A 654 12.97 7.55 11.47
C MET A 654 12.97 7.17 12.96
N LEU A 655 12.48 5.98 13.30
CA LEU A 655 12.62 5.42 14.65
C LEU A 655 14.10 5.23 15.00
N PHE A 656 14.88 4.64 14.10
CA PHE A 656 16.31 4.46 14.31
C PHE A 656 17.06 5.80 14.31
N MET A 657 16.68 6.74 13.44
CA MET A 657 17.16 8.12 13.44
C MET A 657 16.93 8.81 14.80
N THR A 658 15.75 8.62 15.39
CA THR A 658 15.42 9.17 16.71
C THR A 658 16.32 8.58 17.79
N LEU A 659 16.58 7.27 17.74
CA LEU A 659 17.49 6.61 18.67
C LEU A 659 18.91 7.17 18.56
N ILE A 660 19.47 7.28 17.36
CA ILE A 660 20.84 7.74 17.17
C ILE A 660 20.99 9.24 17.45
N ASN A 661 19.94 10.05 17.24
CA ASN A 661 19.94 11.47 17.62
C ASN A 661 20.03 11.66 19.15
N ILE A 662 19.35 10.80 19.92
CA ILE A 662 19.51 10.80 21.38
C ILE A 662 20.94 10.37 21.77
N GLN A 663 21.48 9.36 21.07
CA GLN A 663 22.81 8.83 21.38
C GLN A 663 23.94 9.79 21.02
N VAL A 664 23.83 10.54 19.92
CA VAL A 664 24.85 11.52 19.54
C VAL A 664 24.87 12.68 20.52
N ASP A 665 23.71 13.17 20.98
CA ASP A 665 23.63 14.21 22.01
C ASP A 665 24.32 13.73 23.31
N GLU A 666 23.94 12.55 23.81
CA GLU A 666 24.58 11.95 25.00
C GLU A 666 26.09 11.73 24.79
N PHE A 667 26.51 11.30 23.60
CA PHE A 667 27.92 11.06 23.28
C PHE A 667 28.74 12.35 23.23
N MET A 668 28.20 13.40 22.61
CA MET A 668 28.86 14.70 22.53
C MET A 668 28.99 15.33 23.92
N GLU A 669 27.94 15.23 24.75
CA GLU A 669 27.94 15.73 26.13
C GLU A 669 28.88 14.93 27.06
N ASP A 670 28.85 13.60 27.04
CA ASP A 670 29.59 12.78 28.02
C ASP A 670 30.99 12.35 27.59
N VAL A 671 31.27 12.28 26.29
CA VAL A 671 32.56 11.82 25.75
C VAL A 671 33.31 12.97 25.11
N ALA A 672 32.75 13.55 24.03
CA ALA A 672 33.47 14.56 23.27
C ALA A 672 33.78 15.79 24.11
N THR A 673 32.83 16.25 24.94
CA THR A 673 33.04 17.37 25.86
C THR A 673 34.18 17.11 26.84
N ARG A 674 34.20 15.95 27.51
CA ARG A 674 35.26 15.65 28.48
C ARG A 674 36.66 15.64 27.88
N MET A 675 36.77 15.32 26.58
CA MET A 675 38.05 15.20 25.89
C MET A 675 38.49 16.50 25.22
N PHE A 676 37.54 17.29 24.71
CA PHE A 676 37.82 18.42 23.82
C PHE A 676 37.25 19.77 24.30
N GLU A 677 36.71 19.88 25.52
CA GLU A 677 36.20 21.15 26.07
C GLU A 677 37.24 22.29 26.03
N ASN A 678 38.54 21.97 26.12
CA ASN A 678 39.64 22.92 26.04
C ASN A 678 40.37 22.94 24.68
N ASP A 679 39.91 22.16 23.69
CA ASP A 679 40.51 22.06 22.35
C ASP A 679 39.44 21.79 21.27
N THR A 680 38.48 22.70 21.16
CA THR A 680 37.34 22.58 20.23
C THR A 680 37.76 22.65 18.76
N ASP A 681 38.87 23.29 18.44
CA ASP A 681 39.42 23.35 17.08
C ASP A 681 39.80 21.95 16.56
N THR A 682 40.35 21.09 17.43
CA THR A 682 40.62 19.70 17.08
C THR A 682 39.33 18.92 16.85
N LEU A 683 38.31 19.10 17.71
CA LEU A 683 37.01 18.43 17.52
C LEU A 683 36.33 18.84 16.21
N HIS A 684 36.34 20.13 15.85
CA HIS A 684 35.85 20.60 14.55
C HIS A 684 36.57 19.94 13.38
N ARG A 685 37.91 19.83 13.42
CA ARG A 685 38.69 19.13 12.37
C ARG A 685 38.33 17.65 12.27
N LEU A 686 38.15 16.96 13.41
CA LEU A 686 37.75 15.56 13.43
C LEU A 686 36.36 15.35 12.82
N ILE A 687 35.41 16.26 13.09
CA ILE A 687 34.06 16.24 12.48
C ILE A 687 34.15 16.40 10.96
N ASP A 688 34.92 17.37 10.48
CA ASP A 688 35.10 17.61 9.04
C ASP A 688 35.75 16.40 8.35
N GLN A 689 36.82 15.87 8.95
CA GLN A 689 37.52 14.69 8.44
C GLN A 689 36.58 13.47 8.39
N ALA A 690 35.80 13.24 9.45
CA ALA A 690 34.88 12.10 9.52
C ALA A 690 33.76 12.21 8.48
N THR A 691 33.23 13.43 8.29
CA THR A 691 32.20 13.70 7.30
C THR A 691 32.73 13.50 5.87
N ASN A 692 33.93 14.01 5.57
CA ASN A 692 34.55 13.85 4.26
C ASN A 692 34.84 12.38 3.96
N GLU A 693 35.36 11.63 4.93
CA GLU A 693 35.62 10.21 4.77
C GLU A 693 34.35 9.41 4.44
N ALA A 694 33.24 9.70 5.12
CA ALA A 694 31.95 9.06 4.86
C ALA A 694 31.37 9.39 3.47
N LEU A 695 31.76 10.52 2.87
CA LEU A 695 31.35 10.92 1.52
C LEU A 695 32.22 10.30 0.42
N GLU A 696 33.50 10.02 0.72
CA GLU A 696 34.47 9.50 -0.24
C GLU A 696 34.52 7.97 -0.31
N LYS A 697 34.29 7.27 0.80
CA LYS A 697 34.42 5.81 0.90
C LYS A 697 33.07 5.11 1.00
N GLY A 698 32.94 3.91 0.44
CA GLY A 698 31.75 3.06 0.63
C GLY A 698 31.79 2.30 1.97
N TYR A 699 30.62 1.92 2.51
CA TYR A 699 30.52 1.20 3.80
C TYR A 699 31.31 -0.13 3.81
N ALA A 700 31.42 -0.82 2.66
CA ALA A 700 32.15 -2.07 2.51
C ALA A 700 33.69 -1.90 2.51
N ASP A 701 34.17 -0.69 2.25
CA ASP A 701 35.60 -0.36 2.25
C ASP A 701 36.10 0.05 3.64
N PHE A 702 35.25 0.03 4.67
CA PHE A 702 35.62 0.42 6.02
C PHE A 702 36.46 -0.68 6.68
N PRO A 703 37.79 -0.54 6.78
CA PRO A 703 38.62 -1.57 7.36
C PRO A 703 38.64 -1.34 8.87
N THR A 704 38.79 -2.43 9.61
CA THR A 704 39.24 -2.38 11.02
C THR A 704 40.52 -1.54 11.18
N GLN A 705 41.29 -1.28 10.11
CA GLN A 705 42.51 -0.46 10.08
C GLN A 705 42.31 1.08 10.13
N ALA A 706 41.10 1.62 10.33
CA ALA A 706 40.89 3.07 10.54
C ALA A 706 41.60 3.64 11.80
N TRP A 707 42.33 2.81 12.56
CA TRP A 707 43.19 3.21 13.66
C TRP A 707 44.45 3.99 13.23
N ASP A 708 44.91 3.84 11.97
CA ASP A 708 46.19 4.41 11.52
C ASP A 708 46.12 5.90 11.11
N THR A 709 44.92 6.49 10.95
CA THR A 709 44.74 7.92 10.59
C THR A 709 44.59 8.86 11.80
N CYS A 710 44.32 8.34 12.99
CA CYS A 710 44.32 9.16 14.21
C CYS A 710 45.74 9.21 14.81
N GLU A 711 46.36 10.38 14.79
CA GLU A 711 47.70 10.61 15.38
C GLU A 711 47.77 10.26 16.89
N ARG A 712 46.62 10.25 17.59
CA ARG A 712 46.47 9.81 18.98
C ARG A 712 45.38 8.76 19.11
N ALA A 713 45.66 7.68 19.85
CA ALA A 713 44.67 6.63 20.13
C ALA A 713 43.39 7.15 20.82
N GLN A 714 43.47 8.27 21.54
CA GLN A 714 42.35 8.94 22.20
C GLN A 714 41.39 9.61 21.19
N ASP A 715 41.90 10.14 20.09
CA ASP A 715 41.05 10.79 19.06
C ASP A 715 40.15 9.74 18.38
N GLY A 716 40.61 8.48 18.29
CA GLY A 716 39.84 7.36 17.77
C GLY A 716 38.56 7.03 18.57
N GLU A 717 38.51 7.35 19.87
CA GLU A 717 37.30 7.16 20.68
C GLU A 717 36.15 8.11 20.26
N VAL A 718 36.50 9.27 19.72
CA VAL A 718 35.54 10.28 19.23
C VAL A 718 35.32 10.18 17.73
N TYR A 719 36.39 10.01 16.96
CA TYR A 719 36.37 9.96 15.52
C TYR A 719 35.53 8.79 14.97
N ILE A 720 35.73 7.57 15.48
CA ILE A 720 35.07 6.36 14.93
C ILE A 720 33.53 6.45 15.04
N PRO A 721 32.93 6.78 16.21
CA PRO A 721 31.48 6.95 16.30
C PRO A 721 30.94 8.07 15.40
N ILE A 722 31.67 9.18 15.22
CA ILE A 722 31.27 10.26 14.30
C ILE A 722 31.28 9.76 12.85
N VAL A 723 32.28 8.99 12.42
CA VAL A 723 32.30 8.42 11.07
C VAL A 723 31.14 7.44 10.86
N LYS A 724 30.86 6.57 11.84
CA LYS A 724 29.70 5.66 11.77
C LYS A 724 28.39 6.43 11.65
N PHE A 725 28.24 7.52 12.40
CA PHE A 725 27.08 8.39 12.33
C PHE A 725 26.97 9.05 10.96
N ALA A 726 28.06 9.64 10.45
CA ALA A 726 28.11 10.25 9.12
C ALA A 726 27.76 9.25 8.01
N HIS A 727 28.29 8.03 8.07
CA HIS A 727 27.92 6.97 7.13
C HIS A 727 26.44 6.60 7.21
N TYR A 728 25.92 6.41 8.42
CA TYR A 728 24.51 6.05 8.59
C TYR A 728 23.58 7.14 8.02
N ILE A 729 23.90 8.42 8.22
CA ILE A 729 23.10 9.54 7.72
C ILE A 729 23.27 9.75 6.21
N LEU A 730 24.52 9.88 5.74
CA LEU A 730 24.83 10.40 4.39
C LEU A 730 24.92 9.30 3.33
N ALA A 731 25.17 8.05 3.73
CA ALA A 731 25.28 6.90 2.83
C ALA A 731 24.10 5.92 2.97
N HIS A 732 23.02 6.30 3.65
CA HIS A 732 21.79 5.51 3.72
C HIS A 732 21.21 5.31 2.30
N PRO A 733 20.74 4.09 1.92
CA PRO A 733 20.33 3.84 0.53
C PRO A 733 19.33 4.84 -0.11
N PRO A 734 18.24 5.26 0.56
CA PRO A 734 17.34 6.31 0.06
C PRO A 734 18.03 7.65 -0.24
N ILE A 735 19.05 8.00 0.54
CA ILE A 735 19.78 9.27 0.44
C ILE A 735 20.72 9.25 -0.77
N LEU A 736 21.29 8.09 -1.09
CA LEU A 736 22.12 7.92 -2.29
C LEU A 736 21.31 8.06 -3.59
N LEU A 737 20.03 7.74 -3.55
CA LEU A 737 19.09 7.88 -4.68
C LEU A 737 18.49 9.29 -4.79
N ALA A 738 18.68 10.15 -3.79
CA ALA A 738 18.10 11.49 -3.75
C ALA A 738 18.78 12.47 -4.73
N SER A 739 18.07 13.56 -5.02
CA SER A 739 18.55 14.63 -5.89
C SER A 739 19.88 15.22 -5.37
N PRO A 740 20.81 15.63 -6.26
CA PRO A 740 22.03 16.30 -5.83
C PRO A 740 21.76 17.58 -5.03
N HIS A 741 20.64 18.26 -5.27
CA HIS A 741 20.23 19.44 -4.53
C HIS A 741 19.90 19.12 -3.07
N ASP A 742 18.97 18.18 -2.82
CA ASP A 742 18.56 17.81 -1.46
C ASP A 742 19.74 17.20 -0.68
N ARG A 743 20.59 16.39 -1.34
CA ARG A 743 21.80 15.81 -0.73
C ARG A 743 22.78 16.87 -0.24
N ARG A 744 22.98 17.96 -1.01
CA ARG A 744 23.84 19.08 -0.58
C ARG A 744 23.28 19.75 0.67
N GLY A 745 21.97 19.93 0.74
CA GLY A 745 21.30 20.46 1.93
C GLY A 745 21.52 19.58 3.16
N LEU A 746 21.33 18.26 3.02
CA LEU A 746 21.58 17.32 4.11
C LEU A 746 23.04 17.33 4.58
N ILE A 747 24.01 17.33 3.66
CA ILE A 747 25.43 17.39 4.01
C ILE A 747 25.76 18.67 4.79
N TYR A 748 25.17 19.80 4.39
CA TYR A 748 25.33 21.07 5.10
C TYR A 748 24.77 20.98 6.51
N GLU A 749 23.51 20.56 6.68
CA GLU A 749 22.85 20.49 7.99
C GLU A 749 23.50 19.44 8.91
N PHE A 750 24.00 18.34 8.36
CA PHE A 750 24.76 17.34 9.15
C PHE A 750 26.03 17.94 9.76
N ARG A 751 26.82 18.70 8.97
CA ARG A 751 27.98 19.41 9.50
C ARG A 751 27.54 20.45 10.52
N GLN A 752 26.56 21.29 10.19
CA GLN A 752 26.09 22.33 11.11
C GLN A 752 25.66 21.75 12.46
N PHE A 753 24.93 20.63 12.46
CA PHE A 753 24.52 19.94 13.68
C PHE A 753 25.71 19.60 14.59
N LEU A 754 26.73 18.88 14.09
CA LEU A 754 27.88 18.49 14.91
C LEU A 754 28.78 19.68 15.30
N HIS A 755 28.99 20.64 14.39
CA HIS A 755 29.78 21.84 14.69
C HIS A 755 29.08 22.70 15.75
N THR A 756 27.75 22.84 15.70
CA THR A 756 27.02 23.65 16.68
C THR A 756 26.87 22.96 18.04
N GLN A 757 26.91 21.63 18.10
CA GLN A 757 27.15 20.92 19.37
C GLN A 757 28.49 21.32 19.99
N THR A 758 29.55 21.36 19.20
CA THR A 758 30.88 21.83 19.66
C THR A 758 30.84 23.31 20.08
N GLN A 759 30.10 24.16 19.37
CA GLN A 759 29.93 25.57 19.75
C GLN A 759 29.13 25.72 21.06
N GLN A 760 28.05 24.96 21.25
CA GLN A 760 27.25 24.98 22.47
C GLN A 760 28.08 24.52 23.67
N MET A 761 28.98 23.55 23.50
CA MET A 761 29.93 23.15 24.54
C MET A 761 30.81 24.33 24.98
N SER A 762 31.37 25.09 24.01
CA SER A 762 32.14 26.32 24.28
C SER A 762 31.30 27.39 24.98
N ASP A 763 30.05 27.60 24.54
CA ASP A 763 29.14 28.57 25.13
C ASP A 763 28.79 28.19 26.58
N ASN A 764 28.60 26.90 26.87
CA ASN A 764 28.39 26.39 28.22
C ASN A 764 29.63 26.63 29.11
N ALA A 765 30.84 26.36 28.60
CA ALA A 765 32.09 26.61 29.33
C ALA A 765 32.30 28.10 29.61
N ALA A 766 32.04 28.96 28.63
CA ALA A 766 32.08 30.41 28.77
C ALA A 766 31.06 30.90 29.80
N PHE A 767 29.84 30.38 29.79
CA PHE A 767 28.81 30.71 30.77
C PHE A 767 29.24 30.32 32.20
N ARG A 768 29.77 29.11 32.40
CA ARG A 768 30.31 28.68 33.71
C ARG A 768 31.41 29.61 34.22
N ALA A 769 32.34 30.01 33.34
CA ALA A 769 33.43 30.92 33.71
C ALA A 769 32.90 32.31 34.13
N GLN A 770 31.82 32.80 33.49
CA GLN A 770 31.19 34.08 33.82
C GLN A 770 30.41 34.02 35.14
N GLN A 771 29.75 32.90 35.47
CA GLN A 771 29.03 32.71 36.74
C GLN A 771 29.93 32.86 37.98
N VAL A 772 31.21 32.49 37.88
CA VAL A 772 32.18 32.65 38.98
C VAL A 772 32.46 34.14 39.27
N SER A 773 32.23 35.02 38.29
CA SER A 773 32.61 36.43 38.34
C SER A 773 31.43 37.40 38.53
N GLN A 774 30.17 36.95 38.42
CA GLN A 774 28.98 37.80 38.47
C GLN A 774 27.94 37.28 39.49
N ALA A 775 27.30 38.19 40.24
CA ALA A 775 26.24 37.85 41.19
C ALA A 775 24.89 37.49 40.52
N ALA A 776 24.76 37.72 39.21
CA ALA A 776 23.55 37.43 38.43
C ALA A 776 23.83 36.32 37.40
N GLN A 777 22.87 35.41 37.19
CA GLN A 777 22.96 34.29 36.23
C GLN A 777 22.72 34.75 34.79
N ILE A 778 23.47 35.76 34.34
CA ILE A 778 23.34 36.37 33.01
C ILE A 778 24.55 35.99 32.15
N PHE A 779 24.30 35.48 30.95
CA PHE A 779 25.32 35.21 29.95
C PHE A 779 25.64 36.49 29.16
N SER A 780 26.88 36.97 29.27
CA SER A 780 27.39 38.11 28.52
C SER A 780 27.97 37.64 27.19
N THR A 781 27.33 38.04 26.10
CA THR A 781 27.72 37.73 24.72
C THR A 781 27.37 38.88 23.79
N SER A 782 28.07 38.99 22.65
CA SER A 782 27.74 39.93 21.58
C SER A 782 26.56 39.48 20.71
N THR A 783 26.16 38.21 20.81
CA THR A 783 25.07 37.63 20.03
C THR A 783 23.74 37.83 20.76
N SER A 784 22.73 38.37 20.09
CA SER A 784 21.39 38.49 20.66
C SER A 784 20.75 37.12 20.86
N TYR A 785 19.81 37.03 21.81
CA TYR A 785 19.02 35.81 22.02
C TYR A 785 18.34 35.35 20.73
N PHE A 786 17.76 36.28 19.96
CA PHE A 786 17.07 35.96 18.70
C PHE A 786 18.00 35.30 17.68
N ASN A 787 19.24 35.79 17.54
CA ASN A 787 20.19 35.19 16.61
C ASN A 787 20.65 33.83 17.12
N TRP A 788 21.04 33.74 18.39
CA TRP A 788 21.51 32.49 19.00
C TRP A 788 20.46 31.38 18.93
N VAL A 789 19.20 31.68 19.26
CA VAL A 789 18.12 30.68 19.30
C VAL A 789 17.77 30.16 17.90
N ARG A 790 17.99 30.94 16.84
CA ARG A 790 17.71 30.56 15.44
C ARG A 790 18.91 30.02 14.67
N THR A 791 20.12 30.15 15.21
CA THR A 791 21.34 29.55 14.66
C THR A 791 21.90 28.52 15.62
N THR A 792 22.91 28.85 16.43
CA THR A 792 23.64 27.91 17.29
C THR A 792 22.73 26.95 18.06
N ALA A 793 21.69 27.47 18.73
CA ALA A 793 20.82 26.63 19.56
C ALA A 793 19.82 25.79 18.74
N SER A 794 19.40 26.28 17.57
CA SER A 794 18.51 25.55 16.65
C SER A 794 19.25 24.54 15.78
N ASP A 795 20.49 24.85 15.40
CA ASP A 795 21.34 23.93 14.64
C ASP A 795 21.90 22.83 15.57
N HIS A 796 22.05 23.13 16.86
CA HIS A 796 22.42 22.15 17.89
C HIS A 796 21.37 21.04 18.05
N VAL A 797 20.08 21.33 17.85
CA VAL A 797 19.04 20.29 17.91
C VAL A 797 18.99 19.53 16.59
N SER A 798 18.74 18.22 16.62
CA SER A 798 18.76 17.38 15.41
C SER A 798 17.65 17.68 14.39
N THR A 799 16.75 18.63 14.66
CA THR A 799 15.57 18.91 13.84
C THR A 799 15.90 19.33 12.40
N PRO A 800 16.80 20.30 12.12
CA PRO A 800 17.17 20.64 10.74
C PRO A 800 17.76 19.44 9.98
N LEU A 801 18.66 18.70 10.63
CA LEU A 801 19.21 17.45 10.11
C LEU A 801 18.09 16.47 9.70
N ASN A 802 17.13 16.21 10.61
CA ASN A 802 16.01 15.30 10.34
C ASN A 802 15.13 15.78 9.19
N VAL A 803 14.85 17.08 9.11
CA VAL A 803 14.03 17.64 8.03
C VAL A 803 14.71 17.45 6.67
N PHE A 804 16.01 17.74 6.56
CA PHE A 804 16.74 17.55 5.31
C PHE A 804 16.99 16.08 4.98
N TRP A 805 17.05 15.20 5.99
CA TRP A 805 17.08 13.77 5.77
C TRP A 805 15.73 13.28 5.19
N VAL A 806 14.60 13.72 5.75
CA VAL A 806 13.27 13.44 5.21
C VAL A 806 13.11 13.99 3.79
N ARG A 807 13.65 15.17 3.49
CA ARG A 807 13.69 15.70 2.10
C ARG A 807 14.41 14.76 1.16
N CYS A 808 15.62 14.31 1.53
CA CYS A 808 16.37 13.36 0.72
C CYS A 808 15.64 12.02 0.58
N TRP A 809 15.05 11.51 1.66
CA TRP A 809 14.27 10.27 1.62
C TRP A 809 13.08 10.39 0.67
N THR A 810 12.31 11.48 0.76
CA THR A 810 11.20 11.77 -0.15
C THR A 810 11.68 11.90 -1.59
N SER A 811 12.79 12.61 -1.81
CA SER A 811 13.43 12.73 -3.14
C SER A 811 13.82 11.38 -3.74
N GLY A 812 14.51 10.53 -2.98
CA GLY A 812 15.00 9.24 -3.46
C GLY A 812 13.92 8.16 -3.60
N VAL A 813 12.96 8.10 -2.66
CA VAL A 813 11.96 7.01 -2.58
C VAL A 813 10.67 7.38 -3.29
N LEU A 814 10.12 8.56 -3.03
CA LEU A 814 8.81 8.97 -3.58
C LEU A 814 8.94 9.68 -4.94
N HIS A 815 10.07 10.35 -5.19
CA HIS A 815 10.30 11.11 -6.42
C HIS A 815 11.39 10.51 -7.33
N HIS A 816 11.87 9.32 -7.04
CA HIS A 816 12.85 8.59 -7.87
C HIS A 816 14.07 9.43 -8.27
N GLY A 817 14.57 10.24 -7.33
CA GLY A 817 15.74 11.10 -7.48
C GLY A 817 15.46 12.53 -7.96
N ALA A 818 14.22 12.89 -8.25
CA ALA A 818 13.83 14.28 -8.45
C ALA A 818 13.75 15.03 -7.10
N GLU A 819 13.88 16.36 -7.13
CA GLU A 819 13.84 17.20 -5.94
C GLU A 819 12.52 17.04 -5.18
N ALA A 820 12.57 16.94 -3.85
CA ALA A 820 11.37 16.76 -3.02
C ALA A 820 10.42 17.98 -3.08
N PHE A 821 10.99 19.18 -3.25
CA PHE A 821 10.28 20.45 -3.28
C PHE A 821 10.82 21.31 -4.44
N PRO A 822 10.42 21.02 -5.69
CA PRO A 822 11.10 21.53 -6.89
C PRO A 822 10.86 23.02 -7.19
N THR A 823 9.87 23.67 -6.58
CA THR A 823 9.63 25.11 -6.81
C THR A 823 10.38 25.96 -5.78
N PRO A 824 10.85 27.17 -6.15
CA PRO A 824 11.52 28.06 -5.20
C PRO A 824 10.67 28.38 -3.95
N VAL A 825 9.35 28.42 -4.10
CA VAL A 825 8.42 28.67 -3.00
C VAL A 825 8.34 27.45 -2.08
N GLN A 826 8.23 26.25 -2.64
CA GLN A 826 8.18 25.00 -1.87
C GLN A 826 9.50 24.78 -1.11
N ASP A 827 10.64 24.92 -1.78
CA ASP A 827 11.97 24.76 -1.16
C ASP A 827 12.19 25.77 -0.02
N TYR A 828 11.82 27.04 -0.24
CA TYR A 828 11.92 28.07 0.79
C TYR A 828 11.03 27.76 2.00
N LEU A 829 9.76 27.39 1.77
CA LEU A 829 8.82 27.07 2.85
C LEU A 829 9.25 25.82 3.62
N ALA A 830 9.76 24.78 2.94
CA ALA A 830 10.29 23.58 3.59
C ALA A 830 11.52 23.91 4.47
N SER A 831 12.40 24.78 3.99
CA SER A 831 13.58 25.23 4.75
C SER A 831 13.20 26.13 5.92
N ALA A 832 12.23 27.04 5.74
CA ALA A 832 11.68 27.87 6.81
C ALA A 832 11.00 27.02 7.89
N LEU A 833 10.24 26.00 7.48
CA LEU A 833 9.62 25.03 8.39
C LEU A 833 10.66 24.34 9.26
N ALA A 834 11.80 23.92 8.68
CA ALA A 834 12.90 23.30 9.44
C ALA A 834 13.39 24.22 10.57
N ARG A 835 13.57 25.51 10.27
CA ARG A 835 14.08 26.51 11.22
C ARG A 835 13.06 26.86 12.30
N HIS A 836 11.78 27.03 11.95
CA HIS A 836 10.71 27.24 12.93
C HIS A 836 10.56 26.04 13.86
N LEU A 837 10.63 24.83 13.32
CA LEU A 837 10.51 23.60 14.10
C LEU A 837 11.69 23.45 15.08
N ALA A 838 12.92 23.67 14.61
CA ALA A 838 14.12 23.63 15.44
C ALA A 838 14.10 24.68 16.57
N THR A 839 13.69 25.91 16.25
CA THR A 839 13.54 27.00 17.24
C THR A 839 12.51 26.63 18.29
N THR A 840 11.38 26.08 17.86
CA THR A 840 10.32 25.60 18.76
C THR A 840 10.83 24.50 19.69
N ASN A 841 11.51 23.48 19.15
CA ASN A 841 12.06 22.37 19.93
C ASN A 841 13.10 22.85 20.95
N ARG A 842 13.98 23.79 20.56
CA ARG A 842 14.95 24.38 21.49
C ARG A 842 14.26 25.12 22.63
N MET A 843 13.27 25.96 22.33
CA MET A 843 12.57 26.73 23.37
C MET A 843 11.79 25.84 24.34
N TYR A 844 11.12 24.78 23.87
CA TYR A 844 10.42 23.84 24.76
C TYR A 844 11.38 22.97 25.58
N ASN A 845 12.51 22.56 25.00
CA ASN A 845 13.57 21.88 25.75
C ASN A 845 14.05 22.79 26.89
N ASP A 846 14.46 24.02 26.58
CA ASP A 846 14.94 25.01 27.54
C ASP A 846 13.91 25.31 28.63
N LEU A 847 12.62 25.38 28.28
CA LEU A 847 11.52 25.63 29.22
C LEU A 847 11.39 24.53 30.28
N SER A 848 11.61 23.27 29.88
CA SER A 848 11.52 22.10 30.75
C SER A 848 12.80 21.82 31.54
N SER A 849 13.93 22.41 31.13
CA SER A 849 15.23 22.17 31.73
C SER A 849 15.79 23.36 32.50
N MET A 850 15.09 24.51 32.55
CA MET A 850 15.54 25.76 33.21
C MET A 850 16.29 25.51 34.54
N ALA A 851 15.66 24.81 35.49
CA ALA A 851 16.26 24.58 36.81
C ALA A 851 17.49 23.69 36.77
N ARG A 852 17.48 22.65 35.93
CA ARG A 852 18.60 21.72 35.74
C ARG A 852 19.77 22.44 35.09
N ASP A 853 19.54 23.13 33.99
CA ASP A 853 20.59 23.77 33.21
C ASP A 853 21.27 24.89 34.02
N THR A 854 20.49 25.66 34.79
CA THR A 854 21.05 26.63 35.74
C THR A 854 21.96 25.95 36.78
N ALA A 855 21.57 24.80 37.31
CA ALA A 855 22.34 24.07 38.32
C ALA A 855 23.61 23.41 37.75
N GLU A 856 23.54 22.91 36.52
CA GLU A 856 24.65 22.27 35.81
C GLU A 856 25.58 23.28 35.11
N GLY A 857 25.19 24.56 35.06
CA GLY A 857 25.93 25.58 34.34
C GLY A 857 25.86 25.41 32.83
N ASN A 858 24.75 24.88 32.32
CA ASN A 858 24.45 24.79 30.89
C ASN A 858 23.70 26.07 30.44
N LEU A 859 24.08 26.60 29.28
CA LEU A 859 23.45 27.79 28.73
C LEU A 859 22.02 27.48 28.28
N ASN A 860 21.08 28.28 28.76
CA ASN A 860 19.64 28.17 28.52
C ASN A 860 19.13 29.52 28.01
N SER A 861 18.05 29.50 27.22
CA SER A 861 17.35 30.71 26.75
C SER A 861 17.19 31.80 27.82
N VAL A 862 16.84 31.44 29.06
CA VAL A 862 16.57 32.42 30.13
C VAL A 862 17.80 33.13 30.70
N HIS A 863 19.01 32.65 30.38
CA HIS A 863 20.26 33.28 30.83
C HIS A 863 20.65 34.51 29.98
N PHE A 864 19.97 34.74 28.86
CA PHE A 864 20.24 35.90 28.00
C PHE A 864 19.72 37.21 28.63
N VAL A 865 20.39 38.33 28.31
CA VAL A 865 20.07 39.65 28.86
C VAL A 865 18.63 40.07 28.55
N GLU A 866 18.07 39.63 27.43
CA GLU A 866 16.70 39.90 27.00
C GLU A 866 15.64 39.41 27.99
N PHE A 867 15.91 38.32 28.72
CA PHE A 867 15.04 37.78 29.77
C PHE A 867 15.28 38.41 31.16
N ASN A 868 16.32 39.24 31.28
CA ASN A 868 16.80 39.81 32.55
C ASN A 868 16.82 41.36 32.55
N LYS A 869 16.10 42.01 31.62
CA LYS A 869 16.08 43.48 31.45
C LYS A 869 15.51 44.25 32.65
N THR A 870 14.76 43.61 33.54
CA THR A 870 14.17 44.24 34.73
C THR A 870 14.81 43.61 35.98
N PRO A 871 15.31 44.42 36.95
CA PRO A 871 15.96 43.90 38.17
C PRO A 871 15.09 42.98 39.04
N SER A 872 13.78 42.93 38.78
CA SER A 872 12.77 42.13 39.48
C SER A 872 12.18 40.97 38.66
N ALA A 873 12.82 40.58 37.54
CA ALA A 873 12.37 39.45 36.74
C ALA A 873 12.43 38.15 37.56
N SER A 874 11.27 37.57 37.87
CA SER A 874 11.17 36.29 38.55
C SER A 874 11.33 35.13 37.56
N VAL A 875 11.77 33.96 38.05
CA VAL A 875 11.81 32.71 37.27
C VAL A 875 10.45 32.42 36.62
N ALA A 876 9.35 32.72 37.31
CA ALA A 876 8.00 32.58 36.77
C ALA A 876 7.74 33.51 35.56
N SER A 877 8.21 34.76 35.62
CA SER A 877 8.09 35.71 34.50
C SER A 877 8.95 35.33 33.29
N GLN A 878 10.16 34.79 33.53
CA GLN A 878 11.05 34.28 32.47
C GLN A 878 10.45 33.06 31.78
N ARG A 879 9.94 32.10 32.59
CA ARG A 879 9.20 30.92 32.11
C ARG A 879 8.01 31.34 31.25
N ALA A 880 7.19 32.28 31.72
CA ALA A 880 6.02 32.76 30.98
C ALA A 880 6.40 33.42 29.64
N ALA A 881 7.48 34.22 29.63
CA ALA A 881 7.99 34.84 28.41
C ALA A 881 8.48 33.78 27.39
N LEU A 882 9.30 32.82 27.84
CA LEU A 882 9.81 31.76 26.97
C LEU A 882 8.67 30.87 26.43
N ALA A 883 7.69 30.52 27.28
CA ALA A 883 6.50 29.78 26.85
C ALA A 883 5.69 30.53 25.78
N SER A 884 5.55 31.86 25.90
CA SER A 884 4.88 32.67 24.89
C SER A 884 5.63 32.70 23.55
N LEU A 885 6.97 32.71 23.59
CA LEU A 885 7.80 32.66 22.38
C LEU A 885 7.74 31.28 21.72
N ALA A 886 7.81 30.21 22.52
CA ALA A 886 7.67 28.84 22.03
C ALA A 886 6.30 28.62 21.34
N ALA A 887 5.22 29.16 21.92
CA ALA A 887 3.89 29.12 21.33
C ALA A 887 3.80 29.92 20.02
N TYR A 888 4.48 31.07 19.93
CA TYR A 888 4.56 31.85 18.70
C TYR A 888 5.27 31.08 17.58
N GLU A 889 6.45 30.51 17.86
CA GLU A 889 7.21 29.73 16.87
C GLU A 889 6.45 28.46 16.46
N HIS A 890 5.74 27.82 17.39
CA HIS A 890 4.85 26.71 17.05
C HIS A 890 3.73 27.14 16.08
N GLY A 891 3.12 28.31 16.28
CA GLY A 891 2.16 28.88 15.33
C GLY A 891 2.79 29.17 13.96
N CYS A 892 4.08 29.54 13.91
CA CYS A 892 4.83 29.67 12.66
C CYS A 892 5.05 28.32 11.96
N VAL A 893 5.31 27.23 12.70
CA VAL A 893 5.36 25.87 12.14
C VAL A 893 4.03 25.51 11.48
N GLU A 894 2.92 25.65 12.19
CA GLU A 894 1.58 25.32 11.65
C GLU A 894 1.25 26.16 10.41
N ASN A 895 1.51 27.46 10.45
CA ASN A 895 1.24 28.34 9.32
C ASN A 895 2.11 28.03 8.10
N THR A 896 3.38 27.71 8.32
CA THR A 896 4.32 27.40 7.24
C THR A 896 3.98 26.06 6.59
N LEU A 897 3.64 25.05 7.40
CA LEU A 897 3.21 23.74 6.90
C LEU A 897 1.92 23.82 6.09
N ASP A 898 0.92 24.59 6.55
CA ASP A 898 -0.32 24.85 5.80
C ASP A 898 -0.06 25.57 4.46
N ARG A 899 0.83 26.56 4.45
CA ARG A 899 1.22 27.24 3.20
C ARG A 899 1.94 26.31 2.24
N LEU A 900 2.86 25.48 2.75
CA LEU A 900 3.59 24.49 1.95
C LEU A 900 2.62 23.48 1.34
N GLU A 901 1.66 22.97 2.13
CA GLU A 901 0.60 22.10 1.63
C GLU A 901 -0.22 22.76 0.53
N ARG A 902 -0.66 24.01 0.74
CA ARG A 902 -1.41 24.76 -0.28
C ARG A 902 -0.61 24.99 -1.56
N GLU A 903 0.69 25.24 -1.47
CA GLU A 903 1.56 25.43 -2.62
C GLU A 903 1.74 24.13 -3.42
N ILE A 904 1.92 23.00 -2.74
CA ILE A 904 1.98 21.67 -3.37
C ILE A 904 0.65 21.36 -4.09
N LEU A 905 -0.48 21.68 -3.44
CA LEU A 905 -1.81 21.52 -4.02
C LEU A 905 -2.10 22.51 -5.15
N ALA A 906 -1.51 23.72 -5.13
CA ALA A 906 -1.68 24.71 -6.20
C ALA A 906 -0.86 24.34 -7.44
N GLY A 907 0.34 23.79 -7.27
CA GLY A 907 1.16 23.27 -8.37
C GLY A 907 0.54 22.09 -9.12
N THR A 908 -0.44 21.40 -8.52
CA THR A 908 -1.18 20.26 -9.10
C THR A 908 -2.48 20.65 -9.81
N SER A 909 -2.83 21.96 -9.83
CA SER A 909 -4.06 22.51 -10.43
C SER A 909 -4.19 22.34 -11.96
N SER A 910 -3.21 21.77 -12.66
CA SER A 910 -3.34 21.34 -14.05
C SER A 910 -4.13 20.02 -14.14
N GLY A 911 -5.42 20.08 -13.79
CA GLY A 911 -6.41 19.04 -14.13
C GLY A 911 -6.31 17.70 -13.38
N LYS A 912 -5.38 17.52 -12.45
CA LYS A 912 -5.30 16.30 -11.65
C LYS A 912 -6.34 16.30 -10.53
N ARG A 913 -7.42 15.53 -10.70
CA ARG A 913 -8.20 15.05 -9.55
C ARG A 913 -7.28 14.21 -8.65
N ARG A 914 -7.31 14.49 -7.35
CA ARG A 914 -6.71 13.71 -6.24
C ARG A 914 -6.57 12.22 -6.60
N GLY A 915 -5.36 11.81 -6.96
CA GLY A 915 -4.92 10.43 -6.76
C GLY A 915 -4.38 10.27 -5.33
N ALA A 916 -4.38 9.05 -4.79
CA ALA A 916 -3.71 8.72 -3.54
C ALA A 916 -2.22 9.15 -3.53
N VAL A 917 -1.60 9.19 -4.73
CA VAL A 917 -0.19 9.48 -4.96
C VAL A 917 0.25 10.91 -4.57
N GLU A 918 -0.60 11.93 -4.67
CA GLU A 918 -0.18 13.34 -4.43
C GLU A 918 -0.41 13.82 -2.98
N VAL A 919 -1.27 13.13 -2.21
CA VAL A 919 -1.44 13.36 -0.77
C VAL A 919 -0.25 12.77 0.03
N ASP A 920 0.52 11.87 -0.57
CA ASP A 920 1.61 11.13 0.07
C ASP A 920 2.93 11.90 0.19
N ASN A 921 3.24 12.88 -0.68
CA ASN A 921 4.56 13.55 -0.68
C ASN A 921 4.85 14.36 0.59
N LEU A 922 3.82 14.98 1.19
CA LEU A 922 3.97 15.74 2.43
C LEU A 922 3.76 14.87 3.67
N ALA A 923 3.31 13.61 3.53
CA ALA A 923 3.01 12.75 4.67
C ALA A 923 4.25 12.47 5.55
N PRO A 924 5.45 12.17 5.00
CA PRO A 924 6.68 12.08 5.79
C PRO A 924 6.98 13.34 6.62
N MET A 925 6.84 14.52 6.00
CA MET A 925 7.10 15.81 6.66
C MET A 925 6.09 16.12 7.75
N LYS A 926 4.79 15.92 7.48
CA LYS A 926 3.72 16.09 8.48
C LYS A 926 3.95 15.18 9.68
N LEU A 927 4.34 13.93 9.43
CA LEU A 927 4.61 12.97 10.49
C LEU A 927 5.79 13.44 11.36
N LEU A 928 6.90 13.88 10.76
CA LEU A 928 8.04 14.44 11.48
C LEU A 928 7.64 15.64 12.35
N CYS A 929 6.92 16.63 11.80
CA CYS A 929 6.46 17.80 12.57
C CYS A 929 5.61 17.39 13.79
N ASN A 930 4.77 16.37 13.65
CA ASN A 930 3.93 15.87 14.73
C ASN A 930 4.72 15.09 15.79
N VAL A 931 5.70 14.30 15.38
CA VAL A 931 6.63 13.64 16.30
C VAL A 931 7.40 14.67 17.11
N SER A 932 7.95 15.70 16.46
CA SER A 932 8.64 16.80 17.12
C SER A 932 7.72 17.51 18.13
N HIS A 933 6.48 17.82 17.76
CA HIS A 933 5.56 18.48 18.67
C HIS A 933 5.11 17.58 19.84
N LEU A 934 4.95 16.27 19.61
CA LEU A 934 4.68 15.33 20.70
C LEU A 934 5.85 15.31 21.69
N TRP A 935 7.08 15.31 21.19
CA TRP A 935 8.28 15.36 22.02
C TRP A 935 8.32 16.61 22.91
N ASP A 936 7.98 17.78 22.34
CA ASP A 936 7.85 19.04 23.11
C ASP A 936 6.83 18.92 24.25
N GLN A 937 5.69 18.28 24.01
CA GLN A 937 4.67 18.06 25.06
C GLN A 937 5.15 17.12 26.16
N LEU A 938 5.95 16.10 25.80
CA LEU A 938 6.51 15.17 26.78
C LEU A 938 7.54 15.85 27.70
N TYR A 939 8.32 16.82 27.19
CA TYR A 939 9.17 17.67 28.02
C TYR A 939 8.37 18.43 29.08
N LEU A 940 7.25 19.04 28.69
CA LEU A 940 6.38 19.78 29.60
C LEU A 940 5.75 18.88 30.67
N VAL A 941 5.22 17.72 30.28
CA VAL A 941 4.57 16.79 31.22
C VAL A 941 5.57 16.26 32.25
N LYS A 942 6.80 15.95 31.83
CA LYS A 942 7.86 15.49 32.73
C LYS A 942 8.20 16.55 33.78
N ASP A 943 8.42 17.79 33.34
CA ASP A 943 8.74 18.91 34.24
C ASP A 943 7.66 19.13 35.31
N HIS A 944 6.38 19.14 34.92
CA HIS A 944 5.25 19.25 35.83
C HIS A 944 5.19 18.10 36.87
N SER A 945 5.53 16.88 36.48
CA SER A 945 5.55 15.73 37.39
C SER A 945 6.68 15.80 38.43
N SER A 946 7.84 16.35 38.07
CA SER A 946 8.95 16.61 38.99
C SER A 946 8.67 17.76 39.96
N THR A 947 7.98 18.82 39.52
CA THR A 947 7.62 19.94 40.41
C THR A 947 6.56 19.55 41.45
N MET A 948 5.60 18.68 41.10
CA MET A 948 4.61 18.18 42.07
C MET A 948 5.20 17.26 43.15
N GLN A 949 6.25 16.48 42.82
CA GLN A 949 6.94 15.64 43.82
C GLN A 949 7.79 16.47 44.79
N SER A 950 8.38 17.59 44.36
CA SER A 950 9.10 18.48 45.26
C SER A 950 8.18 19.21 46.25
N ASP A 951 6.97 19.60 45.82
CA ASP A 951 6.01 20.28 46.71
C ASP A 951 5.35 19.33 47.73
N GLY A 952 5.17 18.04 47.39
CA GLY A 952 4.64 17.02 48.30
C GLY A 952 5.59 16.59 49.43
N SER A 953 6.86 17.02 49.39
CA SER A 953 7.87 16.73 50.42
C SER A 953 8.08 17.85 51.44
N ARG A 954 7.23 18.89 51.40
CA ARG A 954 7.13 19.97 52.41
C ARG A 954 5.74 20.04 53.06
N GLY A 955 5.14 18.87 53.32
CA GLY A 955 3.93 18.71 54.14
C GLY A 955 4.25 18.16 55.52
#